data_AF-A0A2H3U3K3-F1
#
_entry.id   AF-A0A2H3U3K3-F1
#
_cell.length_a   1.000
_cell.length_b   1.000
_cell.length_c   1.000
_cell.angle_alpha   90.00
_cell.angle_beta   90.00
_cell.angle_gamma   90.00
#
_symmetry.space_group_name_H-M   'P 1'
#
loop_
_entity.id
_entity.type
_entity.pdbx_description
1 polymer ?
#
loop_
_entity_poly.entity_id
_entity_poly.type
_entity_poly.pdbx_seq_one_letter_code
_entity_poly.pdbx_strand_id
1 'polypeptide(L)'
;MSANKHPGASGLEILNEPDWTKTHSHRVGTRGRDARFIGLTHGGDEKVQELEEIAEETLNELREKVKKGELVTVRDIMQKQMDFHLENPHVHPKFWRYVLHTTESFIKYEQPWPINQKRKEKAEKETKEKEQEERELKETEKKNKQKQGDSDQVKQDDKKGREDEHGDEGQKYDANPKHSTEEESLLQCLHYEQKYRSSMRKNDGQGRSPLCNDDLPQQIDEADQFSPDSWIPRSDKLIRLTGKHPLNAEVDLTTLFDAGLITPSSIHYVRNHGAVPHLLWENHKVEITAGRTLTLGMDELKNRFASINIPVFIGCDGNRRKELNMIRKTTSFNYTAAAGGCAYWKGVLLRDVLLEADVQGHMKKAPHKRYWVNYEGADDLSEGKYATCVPLEYAMEPTNDVMLAYEMNDNPIPPDHGYPLRLMLPGWVGARSIKWLTKVWVTEYENDSHYHIYDNRQLPSFVTDPGSEIAQIMYHHPSTLCNTQMLNSVIVRPRQGERINLVDVKKGKVYRVEGFAYSGNGTEISRVEISLDGGNNWLYCVRKFPEAAIRHGKKFWTWLHWHIDLDISKLIRAQSILVRAIDEHRNTQPPKPIWNIAGMMNNCWYEVQPEIFESPDDEEAYLLFRHPVDAGNGMNGWMKPSTEEKIEEVKRKASAPEQQFTRQEIEKHHTEDDCWIVVEGNVYDATSVLSWHPGGKGPIMAHAGALHMDTTDEFMSIHDNYAQSKLKENIIGKVTGKAMSHMKRVAQQKEEENSEAGGESPDVAMNEHKWTQAKLVKKKRLSDDTQQYTFGLPPPAKKLGLETGQHVQVGFHFKDQLVVRPYTPVRPIFDEEDDGTFDLIVKTYFPDQDQPGGTMSNILDCLREGEEIEIKGPSGGIRYLGHGHFAVDDKEYAFDNVSLILGGSGVTPGYQIIARILEDKEDNTKLKVIDANKSENDILMEGKLAEFSKRHKGQFEIVHVLSHPSDDWKGLSGHVNEDIIKQHAFEPSGKNVVLLCGPPTMIQKAALPTLKDWGYDEDRNLFGF
;
A
#
# COMPACT_ATOMS: atom_id res chain seq x y z
N MET A 1 -55.82 -22.43 -28.29
CA MET A 1 -55.99 -23.17 -29.56
C MET A 1 -55.19 -22.43 -30.62
N SER A 2 -54.53 -23.06 -31.59
CA SER A 2 -54.41 -24.50 -31.92
C SER A 2 -52.98 -25.02 -31.73
N ALA A 3 -52.82 -26.34 -31.64
CA ALA A 3 -51.51 -27.00 -31.66
C ALA A 3 -51.22 -27.53 -33.07
N ASN A 4 -50.08 -27.17 -33.65
CA ASN A 4 -49.56 -27.80 -34.87
C ASN A 4 -48.68 -29.00 -34.49
N LYS A 5 -48.83 -30.10 -35.24
CA LYS A 5 -48.14 -31.37 -34.97
C LYS A 5 -46.71 -31.32 -35.47
N HIS A 6 -45.77 -31.81 -34.66
CA HIS A 6 -44.46 -32.22 -35.14
C HIS A 6 -44.62 -33.48 -36.02
N PRO A 7 -43.93 -33.60 -37.17
CA PRO A 7 -43.86 -34.87 -37.89
C PRO A 7 -43.04 -35.88 -37.07
N GLY A 8 -43.53 -37.11 -36.94
CA GLY A 8 -42.74 -38.20 -36.34
C GLY A 8 -41.60 -38.63 -37.27
N ALA A 9 -40.56 -39.26 -36.70
CA ALA A 9 -39.48 -39.86 -37.48
C ALA A 9 -40.01 -40.90 -38.49
N SER A 10 -39.34 -41.01 -39.62
CA SER A 10 -39.69 -41.94 -40.68
C SER A 10 -39.35 -43.39 -40.30
N GLY A 11 -40.03 -44.35 -40.94
CA GLY A 11 -39.73 -45.77 -40.75
C GLY A 11 -38.31 -46.17 -41.14
N LEU A 12 -37.60 -45.36 -41.93
CA LEU A 12 -36.19 -45.58 -42.27
C LEU A 12 -35.23 -45.11 -41.16
N GLU A 13 -35.59 -44.07 -40.40
CA GLU A 13 -34.81 -43.64 -39.24
C GLU A 13 -34.93 -44.67 -38.11
N ILE A 14 -36.14 -45.17 -37.83
CA ILE A 14 -36.39 -46.23 -36.86
C ILE A 14 -35.63 -47.53 -37.23
N LEU A 15 -35.53 -47.87 -38.51
CA LEU A 15 -34.80 -49.06 -38.98
C LEU A 15 -33.27 -48.92 -38.87
N ASN A 16 -32.75 -47.71 -38.63
CA ASN A 16 -31.32 -47.41 -38.49
C ASN A 16 -30.94 -46.99 -37.05
N GLU A 17 -31.83 -47.10 -36.07
CA GLU A 17 -31.46 -46.91 -34.66
C GLU A 17 -30.47 -48.01 -34.21
N PRO A 18 -29.36 -47.66 -33.54
CA PRO A 18 -28.43 -48.65 -33.01
C PRO A 18 -29.07 -49.60 -31.99
N ASP A 19 -28.57 -50.83 -31.90
CA ASP A 19 -28.89 -51.72 -30.79
C ASP A 19 -28.11 -51.32 -29.53
N TRP A 20 -28.66 -50.33 -28.83
CA TRP A 20 -28.12 -49.75 -27.60
C TRP A 20 -27.89 -50.78 -26.47
N THR A 21 -28.44 -52.00 -26.57
CA THR A 21 -28.23 -53.05 -25.55
C THR A 21 -26.85 -53.71 -25.62
N LYS A 22 -26.10 -53.52 -26.73
CA LYS A 22 -24.86 -54.26 -27.01
C LYS A 22 -23.55 -53.48 -26.87
N THR A 23 -23.61 -52.17 -26.60
CA THR A 23 -22.42 -51.32 -26.43
C THR A 23 -22.22 -50.92 -24.96
N HIS A 24 -21.17 -51.43 -24.31
CA HIS A 24 -20.81 -51.04 -22.94
C HIS A 24 -19.75 -49.93 -22.93
N SER A 25 -19.93 -48.98 -22.00
CA SER A 25 -18.89 -48.09 -21.45
C SER A 25 -18.09 -47.21 -22.41
N HIS A 26 -18.71 -46.13 -22.92
CA HIS A 26 -17.99 -44.99 -23.49
C HIS A 26 -18.40 -43.65 -22.86
N ARG A 27 -17.39 -42.89 -22.40
CA ARG A 27 -17.44 -41.42 -22.30
C ARG A 27 -17.38 -40.81 -23.72
N VAL A 28 -17.46 -39.48 -23.80
CA VAL A 28 -17.36 -38.62 -25.00
C VAL A 28 -18.68 -38.45 -25.76
N GLY A 29 -19.33 -37.31 -25.54
CA GLY A 29 -20.33 -36.77 -26.46
C GLY A 29 -19.68 -36.16 -27.70
N THR A 30 -20.40 -36.14 -28.82
CA THR A 30 -19.93 -35.54 -30.07
C THR A 30 -20.09 -34.01 -30.06
N ARG A 31 -19.15 -33.31 -30.72
CA ARG A 31 -19.25 -31.86 -30.97
C ARG A 31 -20.26 -31.58 -32.09
N GLY A 32 -21.14 -30.60 -31.86
CA GLY A 32 -21.99 -29.99 -32.89
C GLY A 32 -21.20 -29.16 -33.91
N ARG A 33 -21.89 -28.67 -34.96
CA ARG A 33 -21.31 -27.77 -35.98
C ARG A 33 -20.92 -26.38 -35.43
N ASP A 34 -21.34 -26.08 -34.21
CA ASP A 34 -21.02 -24.91 -33.40
C ASP A 34 -20.00 -25.22 -32.28
N ALA A 35 -19.34 -26.38 -32.36
CA ALA A 35 -18.38 -26.93 -31.39
C ALA A 35 -18.90 -27.21 -29.97
N ARG A 36 -20.21 -27.04 -29.69
CA ARG A 36 -20.82 -27.39 -28.39
C ARG A 36 -20.98 -28.91 -28.22
N PHE A 37 -20.92 -29.38 -26.98
CA PHE A 37 -21.29 -30.76 -26.64
C PHE A 37 -22.80 -30.86 -26.44
N ILE A 38 -23.46 -31.79 -27.12
CA ILE A 38 -24.91 -31.98 -27.05
C ILE A 38 -25.26 -32.66 -25.71
N GLY A 39 -25.98 -31.95 -24.84
CA GLY A 39 -26.46 -32.46 -23.55
C GLY A 39 -26.33 -31.47 -22.38
N LEU A 40 -25.42 -30.49 -22.49
CA LEU A 40 -25.25 -29.42 -21.49
C LEU A 40 -26.11 -28.22 -21.87
N THR A 41 -27.06 -27.82 -21.02
CA THR A 41 -27.96 -26.68 -21.24
C THR A 41 -27.37 -25.35 -20.78
N HIS A 42 -26.59 -25.38 -19.70
CA HIS A 42 -25.69 -24.31 -19.26
C HIS A 42 -24.30 -24.93 -19.05
N GLY A 43 -23.23 -24.18 -19.29
CA GLY A 43 -21.88 -24.72 -19.35
C GLY A 43 -20.86 -23.79 -18.70
N GLY A 44 -20.65 -23.98 -17.40
CA GLY A 44 -19.77 -23.16 -16.57
C GLY A 44 -20.28 -23.15 -15.13
N ASP A 45 -21.44 -22.52 -14.93
CA ASP A 45 -22.02 -22.11 -13.65
C ASP A 45 -22.10 -23.25 -12.61
N GLU A 46 -22.59 -24.43 -13.00
CA GLU A 46 -22.70 -25.62 -12.12
C GLU A 46 -21.33 -26.07 -11.57
N LYS A 47 -20.25 -25.95 -12.36
CA LYS A 47 -18.87 -26.27 -11.93
C LYS A 47 -18.29 -25.21 -10.98
N VAL A 48 -18.73 -23.95 -11.10
CA VAL A 48 -18.27 -22.87 -10.21
C VAL A 48 -18.89 -23.04 -8.82
N GLN A 49 -20.20 -23.33 -8.75
CA GLN A 49 -20.88 -23.60 -7.48
C GLN A 49 -20.33 -24.85 -6.78
N GLU A 50 -20.07 -25.94 -7.53
CA GLU A 50 -19.42 -27.14 -6.97
C GLU A 50 -18.02 -26.83 -6.38
N LEU A 51 -17.25 -25.95 -7.02
CA LEU A 51 -15.93 -25.51 -6.51
C LEU A 51 -16.04 -24.58 -5.29
N GLU A 52 -17.03 -23.68 -5.24
CA GLU A 52 -17.30 -22.80 -4.10
C GLU A 52 -17.70 -23.60 -2.86
N GLU A 53 -18.60 -24.58 -3.00
CA GLU A 53 -19.04 -25.45 -1.92
C GLU A 53 -17.87 -26.29 -1.38
N ILE A 54 -17.08 -26.92 -2.26
CA ILE A 54 -15.88 -27.69 -1.88
C ILE A 54 -14.88 -26.82 -1.11
N ALA A 55 -14.63 -25.57 -1.56
CA ALA A 55 -13.69 -24.68 -0.90
C ALA A 55 -14.19 -24.17 0.47
N GLU A 56 -15.49 -23.97 0.64
CA GLU A 56 -16.07 -23.65 1.95
C GLU A 56 -16.01 -24.87 2.90
N GLU A 57 -16.21 -26.09 2.40
CA GLU A 57 -16.02 -27.33 3.17
C GLU A 57 -14.56 -27.54 3.60
N THR A 58 -13.57 -27.48 2.69
CA THR A 58 -12.15 -27.72 3.03
C THR A 58 -11.60 -26.69 4.02
N LEU A 59 -12.03 -25.43 3.90
CA LEU A 59 -11.67 -24.37 4.84
C LEU A 59 -12.33 -24.59 6.21
N ASN A 60 -13.56 -25.10 6.25
CA ASN A 60 -14.22 -25.45 7.51
C ASN A 60 -13.60 -26.68 8.19
N GLU A 61 -13.17 -27.71 7.45
CA GLU A 61 -12.37 -28.80 8.01
C GLU A 61 -11.07 -28.29 8.66
N LEU A 62 -10.38 -27.34 8.01
CA LEU A 62 -9.16 -26.73 8.53
C LEU A 62 -9.43 -25.95 9.84
N ARG A 63 -10.53 -25.19 9.90
CA ARG A 63 -10.99 -24.50 11.11
C ARG A 63 -11.31 -25.48 12.25
N GLU A 64 -11.95 -26.62 11.94
CA GLU A 64 -12.26 -27.65 12.93
C GLU A 64 -11.01 -28.39 13.45
N LYS A 65 -9.97 -28.60 12.63
CA LYS A 65 -8.66 -29.07 13.13
C LYS A 65 -8.11 -28.13 14.20
N VAL A 66 -8.04 -26.83 13.91
CA VAL A 66 -7.51 -25.81 14.84
C VAL A 66 -8.31 -25.79 16.14
N LYS A 67 -9.66 -25.83 16.08
CA LYS A 67 -10.52 -25.86 17.28
C LYS A 67 -10.30 -27.08 18.18
N LYS A 68 -9.90 -28.22 17.62
CA LYS A 68 -9.57 -29.45 18.38
C LYS A 68 -8.16 -29.42 18.99
N GLY A 69 -7.34 -28.43 18.64
CA GLY A 69 -5.91 -28.41 19.00
C GLY A 69 -5.07 -29.38 18.17
N GLU A 70 -5.56 -29.86 17.02
CA GLU A 70 -4.74 -30.61 16.07
C GLU A 70 -3.69 -29.67 15.44
N LEU A 71 -2.45 -30.14 15.29
CA LEU A 71 -1.38 -29.36 14.70
C LEU A 71 -1.64 -29.13 13.19
N VAL A 72 -1.50 -27.89 12.75
CA VAL A 72 -1.74 -27.44 11.37
C VAL A 72 -0.45 -26.89 10.78
N THR A 73 -0.06 -27.42 9.63
CA THR A 73 1.15 -27.04 8.90
C THR A 73 0.83 -26.09 7.74
N VAL A 74 1.85 -25.42 7.18
CA VAL A 74 1.68 -24.63 5.95
C VAL A 74 1.10 -25.48 4.80
N ARG A 75 1.41 -26.77 4.77
CA ARG A 75 0.93 -27.70 3.74
C ARG A 75 -0.57 -27.93 3.82
N ASP A 76 -1.12 -28.11 5.03
CA ASP A 76 -2.57 -28.24 5.25
C ASP A 76 -3.31 -27.02 4.68
N ILE A 77 -2.75 -25.83 4.85
CA ILE A 77 -3.36 -24.56 4.42
C ILE A 77 -3.25 -24.40 2.90
N MET A 78 -2.07 -24.59 2.32
CA MET A 78 -1.86 -24.57 0.85
C MET A 78 -2.71 -25.62 0.09
N GLN A 79 -3.13 -26.70 0.77
CA GLN A 79 -3.97 -27.76 0.18
C GLN A 79 -5.47 -27.54 0.39
N LYS A 80 -5.90 -26.80 1.42
CA LYS A 80 -7.32 -26.62 1.79
C LYS A 80 -7.88 -25.22 1.56
N GLN A 81 -7.03 -24.20 1.53
CA GLN A 81 -7.39 -22.88 1.01
C GLN A 81 -7.21 -22.93 -0.50
N MET A 82 -8.28 -22.67 -1.27
CA MET A 82 -8.24 -22.67 -2.72
C MET A 82 -7.93 -21.26 -3.24
N ASP A 83 -7.10 -21.17 -4.27
CA ASP A 83 -6.96 -19.95 -5.07
C ASP A 83 -7.94 -19.99 -6.25
N PHE A 84 -8.79 -18.96 -6.34
CA PHE A 84 -9.79 -18.83 -7.39
C PHE A 84 -9.33 -17.95 -8.55
N HIS A 85 -8.32 -17.10 -8.34
CA HIS A 85 -8.03 -16.00 -9.28
C HIS A 85 -7.48 -16.50 -10.63
N LEU A 86 -6.85 -17.67 -10.65
CA LEU A 86 -6.38 -18.35 -11.86
C LEU A 86 -7.50 -19.06 -12.64
N GLU A 87 -8.57 -19.50 -11.97
CA GLU A 87 -9.74 -20.13 -12.62
C GLU A 87 -10.71 -19.07 -13.17
N ASN A 88 -10.85 -17.91 -12.51
CA ASN A 88 -11.77 -16.83 -12.90
C ASN A 88 -11.11 -15.42 -12.94
N PRO A 89 -10.05 -15.20 -13.73
CA PRO A 89 -9.29 -13.93 -13.74
C PRO A 89 -10.06 -12.70 -14.28
N HIS A 90 -11.34 -12.83 -14.60
CA HIS A 90 -12.19 -11.74 -15.10
C HIS A 90 -12.99 -11.01 -14.01
N VAL A 91 -13.11 -11.60 -12.81
CA VAL A 91 -13.77 -10.94 -11.67
C VAL A 91 -12.79 -10.31 -10.70
N HIS A 92 -11.55 -10.79 -10.64
CA HIS A 92 -10.49 -10.23 -9.79
C HIS A 92 -9.78 -9.04 -10.47
N PRO A 93 -9.29 -8.05 -9.70
CA PRO A 93 -8.40 -7.01 -10.20
C PRO A 93 -7.16 -7.57 -10.91
N LYS A 94 -6.63 -6.83 -11.90
CA LYS A 94 -5.34 -7.18 -12.53
C LYS A 94 -4.24 -7.20 -11.45
N PHE A 95 -3.27 -8.10 -11.62
CA PHE A 95 -2.14 -8.28 -10.68
C PHE A 95 -2.56 -8.69 -9.26
N TRP A 96 -3.70 -9.39 -9.14
CA TRP A 96 -4.13 -10.02 -7.89
C TRP A 96 -3.04 -10.90 -7.28
N ARG A 97 -3.02 -10.97 -5.95
CA ARG A 97 -2.09 -11.77 -5.17
C ARG A 97 -2.83 -12.73 -4.26
N TYR A 98 -2.38 -13.98 -4.23
CA TYR A 98 -2.87 -14.99 -3.29
C TYR A 98 -2.26 -14.78 -1.91
N VAL A 99 -3.10 -14.81 -0.86
CA VAL A 99 -2.72 -14.54 0.52
C VAL A 99 -3.18 -15.68 1.41
N LEU A 100 -2.28 -16.28 2.20
CA LEU A 100 -2.67 -17.29 3.19
C LEU A 100 -3.37 -16.64 4.38
N HIS A 101 -4.58 -17.08 4.72
CA HIS A 101 -5.42 -16.52 5.79
C HIS A 101 -4.96 -16.98 7.18
N THR A 102 -3.67 -16.83 7.46
CA THR A 102 -2.92 -17.30 8.64
C THR A 102 -1.66 -16.43 8.82
N THR A 103 -0.82 -16.70 9.82
CA THR A 103 0.48 -16.04 10.02
C THR A 103 1.60 -17.08 10.15
N GLU A 104 2.85 -16.75 9.81
CA GLU A 104 3.98 -17.68 10.07
C GLU A 104 4.16 -17.93 11.58
N SER A 105 3.89 -16.92 12.42
CA SER A 105 3.97 -17.01 13.88
C SER A 105 3.00 -18.05 14.45
N PHE A 106 1.74 -18.05 13.97
CA PHE A 106 0.72 -19.03 14.38
C PHE A 106 1.18 -20.46 14.09
N ILE A 107 1.71 -20.69 12.89
CA ILE A 107 2.14 -22.01 12.43
C ILE A 107 3.38 -22.48 13.20
N LYS A 108 4.36 -21.59 13.41
CA LYS A 108 5.67 -21.97 13.92
C LYS A 108 5.88 -21.85 15.42
N TYR A 109 5.29 -20.87 16.10
CA TYR A 109 5.71 -20.45 17.45
C TYR A 109 4.58 -20.49 18.48
N GLU A 110 3.35 -20.17 18.07
CA GLU A 110 2.18 -20.16 18.95
C GLU A 110 1.64 -21.57 19.20
N GLN A 111 1.54 -22.39 18.14
CA GLN A 111 1.09 -23.78 18.22
C GLN A 111 1.97 -24.65 19.15
N PRO A 112 1.38 -25.66 19.84
CA PRO A 112 2.00 -26.40 20.92
C PRO A 112 3.00 -27.49 20.47
N TRP A 113 3.78 -27.24 19.42
CA TRP A 113 4.83 -28.13 18.93
C TRP A 113 5.81 -28.53 20.06
N PRO A 114 6.31 -29.78 20.11
CA PRO A 114 7.28 -30.21 21.11
C PRO A 114 8.53 -29.33 21.16
N ILE A 115 9.01 -28.81 20.02
CA ILE A 115 10.12 -27.82 19.99
C ILE A 115 9.77 -26.49 20.67
N ASN A 116 8.52 -26.03 20.60
CA ASN A 116 8.07 -24.79 21.24
C ASN A 116 7.87 -24.96 22.75
N GLN A 117 7.40 -26.12 23.20
CA GLN A 117 7.32 -26.45 24.63
C GLN A 117 8.73 -26.42 25.25
N LYS A 118 9.69 -27.13 24.63
CA LYS A 118 11.12 -27.14 25.03
C LYS A 118 11.75 -25.74 25.04
N ARG A 119 11.33 -24.84 24.13
CA ARG A 119 11.78 -23.42 24.12
C ARG A 119 11.17 -22.61 25.27
N LYS A 120 9.86 -22.72 25.52
CA LYS A 120 9.18 -22.02 26.63
C LYS A 120 9.76 -22.45 27.98
N GLU A 121 9.98 -23.75 28.20
CA GLU A 121 10.65 -24.30 29.40
C GLU A 121 12.09 -23.80 29.62
N LYS A 122 12.76 -23.33 28.57
CA LYS A 122 14.11 -22.74 28.66
C LYS A 122 14.04 -21.25 28.98
N ALA A 123 13.22 -20.49 28.25
CA ALA A 123 13.00 -19.07 28.52
C ALA A 123 12.48 -18.83 29.95
N GLU A 124 11.56 -19.68 30.42
CA GLU A 124 11.05 -19.65 31.80
C GLU A 124 12.10 -19.89 32.90
N LYS A 125 13.29 -20.40 32.58
CA LYS A 125 14.41 -20.50 33.53
C LYS A 125 15.25 -19.23 33.47
N GLU A 126 15.60 -18.81 32.26
CA GLU A 126 16.43 -17.63 31.99
C GLU A 126 15.79 -16.32 32.50
N THR A 127 14.45 -16.18 32.43
CA THR A 127 13.73 -15.04 33.03
C THR A 127 13.75 -15.07 34.56
N LYS A 128 13.64 -16.25 35.18
CA LYS A 128 13.66 -16.39 36.65
C LYS A 128 15.05 -16.08 37.23
N GLU A 129 16.10 -16.29 36.44
CA GLU A 129 17.48 -15.89 36.77
C GLU A 129 17.64 -14.36 36.68
N LYS A 130 17.17 -13.72 35.59
CA LYS A 130 17.19 -12.25 35.43
C LYS A 130 16.37 -11.47 36.48
N GLU A 131 15.19 -11.95 36.84
CA GLU A 131 14.35 -11.32 37.88
C GLU A 131 15.04 -11.28 39.27
N GLN A 132 16.04 -12.12 39.48
CA GLN A 132 16.80 -12.18 40.73
C GLN A 132 17.88 -11.08 40.76
N GLU A 133 18.57 -10.83 39.64
CA GLU A 133 19.60 -9.78 39.51
C GLU A 133 19.01 -8.36 39.61
N GLU A 134 17.87 -8.11 38.98
CA GLU A 134 17.18 -6.80 39.01
C GLU A 134 16.83 -6.32 40.44
N ARG A 135 16.60 -7.25 41.38
CA ARG A 135 16.20 -6.92 42.75
C ARG A 135 17.36 -6.37 43.58
N GLU A 136 18.60 -6.78 43.29
CA GLU A 136 19.79 -6.32 44.01
C GLU A 136 20.18 -4.89 43.60
N LEU A 137 19.96 -4.52 42.34
CA LEU A 137 20.22 -3.16 41.83
C LEU A 137 19.27 -2.12 42.46
N LYS A 138 18.01 -2.47 42.71
CA LYS A 138 16.94 -1.53 43.13
C LYS A 138 16.99 -1.11 44.61
N GLU A 139 17.90 -1.65 45.42
CA GLU A 139 18.12 -1.18 46.81
C GLU A 139 19.09 0.00 46.94
N THR A 140 19.94 0.27 45.93
CA THR A 140 21.09 1.17 46.09
C THR A 140 20.74 2.67 45.96
N GLU A 141 19.78 3.04 45.13
CA GLU A 141 19.51 4.43 44.73
C GLU A 141 18.40 5.15 45.53
N LYS A 142 18.40 5.03 46.87
CA LYS A 142 17.41 5.73 47.73
C LYS A 142 18.00 6.54 48.89
N LYS A 143 19.07 7.32 48.64
CA LYS A 143 19.57 8.34 49.60
C LYS A 143 19.93 9.68 48.95
N ASN A 144 19.50 10.76 49.62
CA ASN A 144 19.99 12.15 49.55
C ASN A 144 19.73 13.01 48.29
N LYS A 145 18.54 13.64 48.21
CA LYS A 145 18.41 15.04 47.72
C LYS A 145 17.38 15.86 48.51
N GLN A 146 17.86 16.91 49.19
CA GLN A 146 17.14 18.05 49.78
C GLN A 146 18.24 19.08 50.13
N LYS A 147 18.16 20.40 49.93
CA LYS A 147 17.11 21.40 50.26
C LYS A 147 17.40 22.75 49.55
N GLN A 148 16.35 23.59 49.38
CA GLN A 148 16.33 25.08 49.40
C GLN A 148 17.22 25.88 48.40
N GLY A 149 16.85 27.09 47.94
CA GLY A 149 15.55 27.77 48.01
C GLY A 149 15.58 29.30 47.81
N ASP A 150 14.45 29.83 47.31
CA ASP A 150 13.80 31.13 47.64
C ASP A 150 14.23 32.49 47.00
N SER A 151 13.26 33.44 47.02
CA SER A 151 13.31 34.92 46.92
C SER A 151 13.35 35.68 45.55
N ASP A 152 12.28 36.48 45.32
CA ASP A 152 12.24 37.95 45.05
C ASP A 152 12.78 38.61 43.74
N GLN A 153 12.29 39.78 43.24
CA GLN A 153 10.97 40.47 43.30
C GLN A 153 10.88 41.66 42.28
N VAL A 154 9.69 41.87 41.67
CA VAL A 154 8.97 43.14 41.32
C VAL A 154 9.69 44.38 40.71
N LYS A 155 9.19 44.84 39.53
CA LYS A 155 8.83 46.23 39.08
C LYS A 155 8.58 46.24 37.55
N GLN A 156 7.47 46.65 36.91
CA GLN A 156 6.30 47.54 37.16
C GLN A 156 6.44 48.97 36.53
N ASP A 157 5.31 49.51 36.02
CA ASP A 157 4.99 50.90 35.58
C ASP A 157 5.50 51.42 34.20
N ASP A 158 4.78 52.27 33.42
CA ASP A 158 3.33 52.59 33.29
C ASP A 158 3.01 53.57 32.10
N LYS A 159 1.77 53.59 31.56
CA LYS A 159 1.03 54.74 30.87
C LYS A 159 1.65 55.49 29.64
N LYS A 160 0.94 56.31 28.82
CA LYS A 160 -0.46 56.43 28.27
C LYS A 160 -0.55 57.55 27.17
N GLY A 161 -1.53 57.50 26.26
CA GLY A 161 -2.02 58.62 25.39
C GLY A 161 -2.09 58.25 23.88
N ARG A 162 -3.10 58.54 23.01
CA ARG A 162 -4.14 59.60 22.85
C ARG A 162 -3.61 60.96 22.35
N GLU A 163 -4.25 61.77 21.48
CA GLU A 163 -5.46 61.77 20.57
C GLU A 163 -5.36 63.06 19.67
N ASP A 164 -5.85 63.28 18.43
CA ASP A 164 -6.24 62.48 17.24
C ASP A 164 -5.83 63.27 15.93
N GLU A 165 -6.54 63.69 14.86
CA GLU A 165 -7.94 63.66 14.34
C GLU A 165 -8.02 64.10 12.82
N HIS A 166 -9.03 63.61 12.04
CA HIS A 166 -9.66 64.08 10.76
C HIS A 166 -8.93 64.64 9.47
N GLY A 167 -9.53 64.39 8.28
CA GLY A 167 -9.35 65.20 7.02
C GLY A 167 -9.66 64.46 5.69
N ASP A 168 -10.40 65.08 4.74
CA ASP A 168 -11.46 64.39 3.96
C ASP A 168 -11.64 64.80 2.45
N GLU A 169 -12.43 64.01 1.69
CA GLU A 169 -13.06 64.17 0.33
C GLU A 169 -12.26 64.66 -0.92
N GLY A 170 -12.61 64.17 -2.14
CA GLY A 170 -12.13 64.78 -3.40
C GLY A 170 -12.29 64.05 -4.78
N GLN A 171 -13.53 63.84 -5.23
CA GLN A 171 -14.00 63.38 -6.57
C GLN A 171 -13.39 64.11 -7.82
N LYS A 172 -13.45 63.71 -9.12
CA LYS A 172 -14.01 62.57 -9.92
C LYS A 172 -13.58 62.64 -11.41
N TYR A 173 -13.62 61.50 -12.14
CA TYR A 173 -13.86 61.25 -13.60
C TYR A 173 -13.11 62.07 -14.69
N ASP A 174 -12.93 61.61 -15.94
CA ASP A 174 -13.52 60.51 -16.74
C ASP A 174 -12.40 59.86 -17.64
N ALA A 175 -12.54 58.98 -18.65
CA ALA A 175 -13.66 58.50 -19.48
C ALA A 175 -13.38 57.12 -20.15
N ASN A 176 -14.37 56.59 -20.88
CA ASN A 176 -14.33 55.33 -21.65
C ASN A 176 -13.18 55.20 -22.69
N PRO A 177 -12.52 54.03 -22.75
CA PRO A 177 -11.93 53.48 -23.96
C PRO A 177 -12.74 52.28 -24.54
N LYS A 178 -12.30 51.77 -25.71
CA LYS A 178 -12.88 50.60 -26.40
C LYS A 178 -12.52 49.28 -25.70
N HIS A 179 -13.28 48.23 -26.03
CA HIS A 179 -13.03 46.87 -25.54
C HIS A 179 -11.59 46.38 -25.77
N SER A 180 -11.10 45.55 -24.84
CA SER A 180 -9.76 44.97 -24.93
C SER A 180 -9.75 43.62 -25.66
N THR A 181 -8.60 43.22 -26.18
CA THR A 181 -8.37 41.88 -26.77
C THR A 181 -8.69 40.74 -25.79
N GLU A 182 -8.62 41.00 -24.48
CA GLU A 182 -8.99 40.03 -23.44
C GLU A 182 -10.51 39.90 -23.30
N GLU A 183 -11.25 40.99 -23.45
CA GLU A 183 -12.72 40.96 -23.50
C GLU A 183 -13.21 40.27 -24.77
N GLU A 184 -12.55 40.47 -25.92
CA GLU A 184 -12.82 39.72 -27.15
C GLU A 184 -12.58 38.22 -26.98
N SER A 185 -11.46 37.83 -26.34
CA SER A 185 -11.15 36.43 -26.00
C SER A 185 -12.17 35.83 -25.03
N LEU A 186 -12.51 36.54 -23.95
CA LEU A 186 -13.52 36.10 -22.98
C LEU A 186 -14.90 35.96 -23.64
N LEU A 187 -15.29 36.88 -24.53
CA LEU A 187 -16.56 36.83 -25.25
C LEU A 187 -16.61 35.67 -26.25
N GLN A 188 -15.51 35.35 -26.93
CA GLN A 188 -15.39 34.14 -27.75
C GLN A 188 -15.50 32.86 -26.90
N CYS A 189 -14.84 32.83 -25.74
CA CYS A 189 -14.93 31.74 -24.76
C CYS A 189 -16.35 31.57 -24.19
N LEU A 190 -17.05 32.65 -23.87
CA LEU A 190 -18.44 32.63 -23.39
C LEU A 190 -19.40 32.13 -24.46
N HIS A 191 -19.23 32.51 -25.73
CA HIS A 191 -20.01 31.95 -26.84
C HIS A 191 -19.72 30.46 -27.07
N TYR A 192 -18.46 30.03 -26.92
CA TYR A 192 -18.10 28.61 -26.94
C TYR A 192 -18.79 27.85 -25.79
N GLU A 193 -18.72 28.35 -24.55
CA GLU A 193 -19.36 27.70 -23.41
C GLU A 193 -20.89 27.67 -23.54
N GLN A 194 -21.51 28.77 -23.99
CA GLN A 194 -22.95 28.82 -24.24
C GLN A 194 -23.39 27.73 -25.23
N LYS A 195 -22.64 27.57 -26.33
CA LYS A 195 -22.88 26.53 -27.33
C LYS A 195 -22.63 25.12 -26.75
N TYR A 196 -21.49 24.92 -26.10
CA TYR A 196 -21.11 23.65 -25.45
C TYR A 196 -22.17 23.20 -24.41
N ARG A 197 -22.59 24.10 -23.51
CA ARG A 197 -23.64 23.85 -22.52
C ARG A 197 -24.97 23.48 -23.19
N SER A 198 -25.35 24.16 -24.28
CA SER A 198 -26.56 23.79 -25.04
C SER A 198 -26.49 22.42 -25.74
N SER A 199 -25.27 21.87 -25.89
CA SER A 199 -25.01 20.55 -26.49
C SER A 199 -24.72 19.43 -25.49
N MET A 200 -24.77 19.70 -24.18
CA MET A 200 -24.50 18.68 -23.15
C MET A 200 -25.51 17.53 -23.21
N ARG A 201 -24.99 16.31 -23.28
CA ARG A 201 -25.77 15.08 -23.34
C ARG A 201 -26.35 14.73 -21.96
N LYS A 202 -27.45 13.96 -21.95
CA LYS A 202 -27.98 13.34 -20.73
C LYS A 202 -27.34 11.97 -20.51
N ASN A 203 -27.13 11.59 -19.25
CA ASN A 203 -26.68 10.25 -18.89
C ASN A 203 -27.88 9.31 -18.71
N ASP A 204 -27.99 8.30 -19.57
CA ASP A 204 -28.96 7.21 -19.45
C ASP A 204 -28.56 6.18 -18.38
N GLY A 205 -27.29 6.14 -18.00
CA GLY A 205 -26.71 5.15 -17.09
C GLY A 205 -26.09 3.95 -17.81
N GLN A 206 -25.81 4.05 -19.11
CA GLN A 206 -25.17 2.99 -19.92
C GLN A 206 -23.86 3.49 -20.56
N GLY A 207 -23.17 4.41 -19.88
CA GLY A 207 -21.87 4.91 -20.30
C GLY A 207 -20.76 3.86 -20.23
N ARG A 208 -19.58 4.23 -20.73
CA ARG A 208 -18.32 3.50 -20.57
C ARG A 208 -17.23 4.46 -20.15
N SER A 209 -16.24 3.97 -19.40
CA SER A 209 -15.11 4.78 -19.01
C SER A 209 -14.16 5.01 -20.20
N PRO A 210 -13.62 6.24 -20.38
CA PRO A 210 -12.48 6.45 -21.27
C PRO A 210 -11.23 5.69 -20.79
N LEU A 211 -11.20 5.25 -19.53
CA LEU A 211 -10.11 4.49 -18.90
C LEU A 211 -10.43 2.99 -18.75
N CYS A 212 -11.24 2.42 -19.63
CA CYS A 212 -11.55 0.98 -19.60
C CYS A 212 -10.32 0.05 -19.73
N ASN A 213 -9.21 0.55 -20.30
CA ASN A 213 -7.90 -0.11 -20.26
C ASN A 213 -6.94 0.64 -19.31
N ASP A 214 -7.36 0.81 -18.05
CA ASP A 214 -6.59 1.54 -17.04
C ASP A 214 -5.21 0.89 -16.79
N ASP A 215 -4.23 1.75 -16.55
CA ASP A 215 -2.84 1.37 -16.23
C ASP A 215 -2.73 1.21 -14.71
N LEU A 216 -2.63 -0.05 -14.29
CA LEU A 216 -2.69 -0.45 -12.88
C LEU A 216 -1.29 -0.88 -12.40
N PRO A 217 -0.92 -0.57 -11.14
CA PRO A 217 0.39 -0.96 -10.62
C PRO A 217 0.52 -2.49 -10.60
N GLN A 218 1.69 -3.00 -10.99
CA GLN A 218 1.99 -4.42 -11.00
C GLN A 218 2.87 -4.84 -9.80
N GLN A 219 3.78 -3.95 -9.42
CA GLN A 219 4.75 -4.15 -8.34
C GLN A 219 4.22 -3.67 -6.99
N ILE A 220 4.78 -4.20 -5.90
CA ILE A 220 4.45 -3.83 -4.52
C ILE A 220 5.68 -3.17 -3.88
N ASP A 221 5.49 -1.96 -3.36
CA ASP A 221 6.47 -1.17 -2.61
C ASP A 221 6.93 -1.93 -1.35
N GLU A 222 8.24 -2.01 -1.09
CA GLU A 222 8.78 -2.66 0.12
C GLU A 222 8.28 -2.03 1.43
N ALA A 223 7.79 -0.78 1.40
CA ALA A 223 7.12 -0.15 2.52
C ALA A 223 5.87 -0.93 3.00
N ASP A 224 5.17 -1.62 2.10
CA ASP A 224 3.99 -2.42 2.43
C ASP A 224 4.34 -3.83 2.95
N GLN A 225 5.59 -4.31 2.80
CA GLN A 225 5.94 -5.73 3.00
C GLN A 225 5.67 -6.27 4.42
N PHE A 226 5.75 -5.43 5.45
CA PHE A 226 5.47 -5.79 6.85
C PHE A 226 4.06 -5.39 7.31
N SER A 227 3.11 -5.27 6.38
CA SER A 227 1.72 -4.89 6.66
C SER A 227 0.71 -5.94 6.20
N PRO A 228 -0.52 -5.93 6.76
CA PRO A 228 -1.65 -6.73 6.23
C PRO A 228 -2.02 -6.40 4.78
N ASP A 229 -1.59 -5.24 4.27
CA ASP A 229 -1.82 -4.79 2.89
C ASP A 229 -0.68 -5.21 1.93
N SER A 230 0.30 -6.01 2.40
CA SER A 230 1.52 -6.44 1.67
C SER A 230 1.32 -7.19 0.34
N TRP A 231 0.07 -7.33 -0.10
CA TRP A 231 -0.41 -8.03 -1.29
C TRP A 231 -1.04 -7.09 -2.33
N ILE A 232 -1.10 -5.77 -2.06
CA ILE A 232 -1.79 -4.78 -2.89
C ILE A 232 -0.76 -3.93 -3.65
N PRO A 233 -0.64 -4.07 -4.98
CA PRO A 233 0.24 -3.21 -5.77
C PRO A 233 -0.35 -1.79 -5.87
N ARG A 234 0.48 -0.79 -5.59
CA ARG A 234 0.09 0.63 -5.40
C ARG A 234 0.96 1.54 -6.26
N SER A 235 0.45 2.70 -6.67
CA SER A 235 1.21 3.61 -7.55
C SER A 235 2.15 4.50 -6.74
N ASP A 236 3.42 4.56 -7.15
CA ASP A 236 4.46 5.45 -6.60
C ASP A 236 4.03 6.93 -6.51
N LYS A 237 3.04 7.34 -7.33
CA LYS A 237 2.49 8.70 -7.35
C LYS A 237 1.65 9.02 -6.10
N LEU A 238 1.22 8.01 -5.35
CA LEU A 238 0.42 8.14 -4.12
C LEU A 238 1.32 8.51 -2.93
N ILE A 239 1.23 9.77 -2.52
CA ILE A 239 1.94 10.30 -1.36
C ILE A 239 1.24 9.76 -0.11
N ARG A 240 1.93 8.92 0.67
CA ARG A 240 1.41 8.37 1.93
C ARG A 240 1.28 9.46 3.00
N LEU A 241 0.14 9.51 3.68
CA LEU A 241 -0.23 10.56 4.64
C LEU A 241 -0.41 10.03 6.08
N THR A 242 -0.28 8.72 6.26
CA THR A 242 -0.41 8.00 7.55
C THR A 242 0.65 6.90 7.64
N GLY A 243 1.87 7.21 7.22
CA GLY A 243 2.98 6.26 7.13
C GLY A 243 2.69 5.06 6.23
N LYS A 244 3.28 3.91 6.54
CA LYS A 244 3.08 2.65 5.81
C LYS A 244 1.63 2.17 5.90
N HIS A 245 1.08 2.11 7.12
CA HIS A 245 -0.20 1.48 7.40
C HIS A 245 -0.96 2.13 8.58
N PRO A 246 -2.30 2.31 8.51
CA PRO A 246 -3.18 2.02 7.36
C PRO A 246 -2.97 3.01 6.23
N LEU A 247 -3.16 2.60 4.97
CA LEU A 247 -2.96 3.52 3.84
C LEU A 247 -4.01 4.63 3.81
N ASN A 248 -3.55 5.87 3.91
CA ASN A 248 -4.27 7.06 3.48
C ASN A 248 -3.32 7.84 2.57
N ALA A 249 -3.76 8.15 1.35
CA ALA A 249 -2.89 8.74 0.34
C ALA A 249 -3.66 9.59 -0.67
N GLU A 250 -2.98 10.59 -1.21
CA GLU A 250 -3.40 11.39 -2.37
C GLU A 250 -2.21 11.57 -3.32
N VAL A 251 -2.44 11.95 -4.57
CA VAL A 251 -1.36 12.33 -5.50
C VAL A 251 -1.12 13.84 -5.47
N ASP A 252 -0.05 14.32 -6.11
CA ASP A 252 0.10 15.76 -6.38
C ASP A 252 -1.17 16.34 -7.04
N LEU A 253 -1.52 17.56 -6.64
CA LEU A 253 -2.70 18.28 -7.09
C LEU A 253 -2.76 18.44 -8.62
N THR A 254 -1.61 18.59 -9.29
CA THR A 254 -1.57 18.62 -10.76
C THR A 254 -1.58 17.23 -11.38
N THR A 255 -0.94 16.23 -10.77
CA THR A 255 -1.07 14.83 -11.22
C THR A 255 -2.53 14.38 -11.25
N LEU A 256 -3.33 14.79 -10.25
CA LEU A 256 -4.78 14.57 -10.23
C LEU A 256 -5.50 15.28 -11.38
N PHE A 257 -5.15 16.53 -11.68
CA PHE A 257 -5.82 17.35 -12.70
C PHE A 257 -5.42 17.02 -14.14
N ASP A 258 -4.16 16.68 -14.38
CA ASP A 258 -3.60 16.37 -15.70
C ASP A 258 -4.03 14.99 -16.22
N ALA A 259 -4.44 14.08 -15.32
CA ALA A 259 -5.22 12.90 -15.67
C ALA A 259 -6.61 13.24 -16.25
N GLY A 260 -7.10 14.45 -16.00
CA GLY A 260 -8.30 15.02 -16.60
C GLY A 260 -9.59 14.72 -15.82
N LEU A 261 -10.71 14.80 -16.54
CA LEU A 261 -12.05 14.81 -15.96
C LEU A 261 -12.52 13.45 -15.39
N ILE A 262 -11.81 12.37 -15.71
CA ILE A 262 -12.01 11.04 -15.15
C ILE A 262 -10.65 10.58 -14.61
N THR A 263 -10.61 10.23 -13.32
CA THR A 263 -9.39 9.85 -12.59
C THR A 263 -9.08 8.36 -12.79
N PRO A 264 -7.85 8.00 -13.20
CA PRO A 264 -7.35 6.63 -13.16
C PRO A 264 -7.45 6.05 -11.76
N SER A 265 -7.83 4.78 -11.69
CA SER A 265 -8.08 4.04 -10.46
C SER A 265 -6.79 3.88 -9.64
N SER A 266 -5.65 3.87 -10.33
CA SER A 266 -4.28 3.79 -9.79
C SER A 266 -3.79 5.08 -9.10
N ILE A 267 -4.38 6.25 -9.40
CA ILE A 267 -4.07 7.53 -8.74
C ILE A 267 -5.24 8.12 -7.94
N HIS A 268 -6.38 7.43 -7.92
CA HIS A 268 -7.54 7.85 -7.14
C HIS A 268 -7.21 7.79 -5.65
N TYR A 269 -7.47 8.86 -4.91
CA TYR A 269 -7.13 8.97 -3.48
C TYR A 269 -7.64 7.77 -2.66
N VAL A 270 -6.84 7.35 -1.68
CA VAL A 270 -7.14 6.23 -0.78
C VAL A 270 -7.38 6.75 0.63
N ARG A 271 -8.40 6.21 1.29
CA ARG A 271 -8.65 6.37 2.73
C ARG A 271 -9.01 4.99 3.30
N ASN A 272 -8.11 4.42 4.10
CA ASN A 272 -8.34 3.22 4.89
C ASN A 272 -8.28 3.56 6.38
N HIS A 273 -9.21 3.01 7.17
CA HIS A 273 -9.19 3.11 8.63
C HIS A 273 -8.33 2.01 9.29
N GLY A 274 -8.03 0.93 8.55
CA GLY A 274 -7.25 -0.23 9.00
C GLY A 274 -6.83 -1.10 7.81
N ALA A 275 -6.67 -2.41 8.05
CA ALA A 275 -6.30 -3.40 7.05
C ALA A 275 -7.35 -3.53 5.93
N VAL A 276 -6.88 -3.69 4.68
CA VAL A 276 -7.74 -4.01 3.53
C VAL A 276 -8.13 -5.50 3.58
N PRO A 277 -9.43 -5.85 3.63
CA PRO A 277 -9.87 -7.24 3.63
C PRO A 277 -9.53 -7.99 2.33
N HIS A 278 -8.80 -9.10 2.43
CA HIS A 278 -8.59 -10.04 1.31
C HIS A 278 -9.86 -10.87 1.10
N LEU A 279 -10.77 -10.31 0.29
CA LEU A 279 -12.05 -10.92 -0.10
C LEU A 279 -11.96 -11.52 -1.51
N LEU A 280 -12.75 -12.56 -1.77
CA LEU A 280 -12.86 -13.19 -3.09
C LEU A 280 -14.28 -13.01 -3.63
N TRP A 281 -14.42 -12.84 -4.94
CA TRP A 281 -15.72 -12.65 -5.59
C TRP A 281 -16.67 -13.83 -5.32
N GLU A 282 -16.11 -15.03 -5.40
CA GLU A 282 -16.79 -16.33 -5.39
C GLU A 282 -17.40 -16.65 -4.01
N ASN A 283 -16.73 -16.29 -2.91
CA ASN A 283 -17.23 -16.52 -1.55
C ASN A 283 -17.85 -15.30 -0.87
N HIS A 284 -17.74 -14.10 -1.45
CA HIS A 284 -18.32 -12.89 -0.88
C HIS A 284 -19.85 -12.89 -1.01
N LYS A 285 -20.52 -12.82 0.14
CA LYS A 285 -21.98 -12.85 0.30
C LYS A 285 -22.42 -11.59 1.04
N VAL A 286 -23.35 -10.82 0.47
CA VAL A 286 -23.93 -9.63 1.10
C VAL A 286 -25.30 -9.94 1.69
N GLU A 287 -25.53 -9.58 2.96
CA GLU A 287 -26.83 -9.70 3.63
C GLU A 287 -27.62 -8.39 3.50
N ILE A 288 -28.85 -8.45 3.00
CA ILE A 288 -29.78 -7.31 2.94
C ILE A 288 -31.05 -7.63 3.74
N THR A 289 -31.26 -6.93 4.86
CA THR A 289 -32.37 -7.15 5.78
C THR A 289 -33.33 -5.95 5.84
N ALA A 290 -34.56 -6.12 5.35
CA ALA A 290 -35.61 -5.09 5.41
C ALA A 290 -36.96 -5.67 5.88
N GLY A 291 -37.92 -5.95 4.98
CA GLY A 291 -39.14 -6.69 5.32
C GLY A 291 -38.90 -8.18 5.46
N ARG A 292 -37.98 -8.71 4.65
CA ARG A 292 -37.31 -10.01 4.74
C ARG A 292 -35.79 -9.83 4.67
N THR A 293 -35.05 -10.89 4.98
CA THR A 293 -33.60 -10.98 4.73
C THR A 293 -33.36 -11.66 3.38
N LEU A 294 -32.40 -11.13 2.64
CA LEU A 294 -31.76 -11.75 1.47
C LEU A 294 -30.27 -11.95 1.81
N THR A 295 -29.68 -13.04 1.35
CA THR A 295 -28.22 -13.22 1.32
C THR A 295 -27.87 -13.51 -0.12
N LEU A 296 -27.04 -12.67 -0.75
CA LEU A 296 -26.75 -12.73 -2.18
C LEU A 296 -25.25 -12.92 -2.41
N GLY A 297 -24.87 -13.89 -3.24
CA GLY A 297 -23.50 -13.99 -3.78
C GLY A 297 -23.25 -12.93 -4.87
N MET A 298 -21.99 -12.71 -5.25
CA MET A 298 -21.64 -11.64 -6.20
C MET A 298 -22.25 -11.82 -7.60
N ASP A 299 -22.17 -13.02 -8.19
CA ASP A 299 -22.82 -13.27 -9.48
C ASP A 299 -24.35 -13.30 -9.38
N GLU A 300 -24.91 -13.71 -8.24
CA GLU A 300 -26.35 -13.60 -8.00
C GLU A 300 -26.79 -12.13 -8.01
N LEU A 301 -26.08 -11.26 -7.28
CA LEU A 301 -26.35 -9.81 -7.24
C LEU A 301 -26.20 -9.17 -8.63
N LYS A 302 -25.15 -9.54 -9.37
CA LYS A 302 -24.84 -9.03 -10.72
C LYS A 302 -25.86 -9.45 -11.78
N ASN A 303 -26.37 -10.68 -11.70
CA ASN A 303 -27.23 -11.26 -12.73
C ASN A 303 -28.74 -11.10 -12.44
N ARG A 304 -29.15 -10.94 -11.17
CA ARG A 304 -30.58 -10.74 -10.82
C ARG A 304 -31.09 -9.32 -11.02
N PHE A 305 -30.22 -8.31 -11.01
CA PHE A 305 -30.60 -6.89 -10.99
C PHE A 305 -29.96 -6.11 -12.15
N ALA A 306 -30.68 -5.13 -12.68
CA ALA A 306 -30.14 -4.26 -13.73
C ALA A 306 -29.07 -3.32 -13.14
N SER A 307 -27.93 -3.21 -13.83
CA SER A 307 -26.85 -2.29 -13.47
C SER A 307 -26.85 -1.02 -14.32
N ILE A 308 -26.36 0.05 -13.70
CA ILE A 308 -26.00 1.31 -14.37
C ILE A 308 -24.48 1.51 -14.31
N ASN A 309 -23.93 2.31 -15.22
CA ASN A 309 -22.56 2.80 -15.21
C ASN A 309 -22.56 4.32 -15.40
N ILE A 310 -22.07 5.07 -14.40
CA ILE A 310 -22.07 6.54 -14.41
C ILE A 310 -20.77 7.12 -13.80
N PRO A 311 -20.26 8.26 -14.30
CA PRO A 311 -19.19 8.98 -13.64
C PRO A 311 -19.71 9.65 -12.36
N VAL A 312 -19.00 9.46 -11.25
CA VAL A 312 -19.31 10.06 -9.94
C VAL A 312 -18.03 10.65 -9.35
N PHE A 313 -18.08 11.90 -8.90
CA PHE A 313 -17.04 12.48 -8.07
C PHE A 313 -17.26 12.08 -6.60
N ILE A 314 -16.20 11.60 -5.98
CA ILE A 314 -16.12 11.24 -4.57
C ILE A 314 -14.88 11.92 -3.97
N GLY A 315 -15.00 12.42 -2.75
CA GLY A 315 -13.91 13.08 -2.05
C GLY A 315 -14.03 12.90 -0.54
N CYS A 316 -12.89 12.95 0.14
CA CYS A 316 -12.85 12.92 1.60
C CYS A 316 -13.47 14.21 2.16
N ASP A 317 -14.27 14.08 3.21
CA ASP A 317 -14.67 15.19 4.07
C ASP A 317 -13.47 15.85 4.77
N GLY A 318 -12.36 15.13 4.91
CA GLY A 318 -11.04 15.68 5.28
C GLY A 318 -10.29 16.39 4.16
N ASN A 319 -10.84 16.57 2.95
CA ASN A 319 -10.16 17.33 1.90
C ASN A 319 -9.86 18.77 2.37
N ARG A 320 -8.67 19.28 2.05
CA ARG A 320 -8.11 20.55 2.51
C ARG A 320 -7.89 20.65 4.03
N ARG A 321 -7.72 19.53 4.75
CA ARG A 321 -7.42 19.52 6.20
C ARG A 321 -6.09 20.20 6.55
N LYS A 322 -5.04 20.04 5.73
CA LYS A 322 -3.71 20.60 6.03
C LYS A 322 -3.76 22.12 6.21
N GLU A 323 -4.60 22.83 5.45
CA GLU A 323 -4.85 24.28 5.63
C GLU A 323 -5.37 24.62 7.04
N LEU A 324 -6.25 23.78 7.61
CA LEU A 324 -6.73 23.96 8.99
C LEU A 324 -5.62 23.65 10.01
N ASN A 325 -4.82 22.61 9.76
CA ASN A 325 -3.67 22.27 10.60
C ASN A 325 -2.60 23.38 10.66
N MET A 326 -2.41 24.18 9.59
CA MET A 326 -1.49 25.33 9.62
C MET A 326 -1.97 26.45 10.57
N ILE A 327 -3.29 26.57 10.77
CA ILE A 327 -3.88 27.53 11.72
C ILE A 327 -3.75 27.00 13.15
N ARG A 328 -4.14 25.73 13.34
CA ARG A 328 -4.07 25.01 14.62
C ARG A 328 -4.21 23.51 14.36
N LYS A 329 -3.39 22.67 15.00
CA LYS A 329 -3.41 21.21 14.82
C LYS A 329 -4.78 20.64 15.22
N THR A 330 -5.32 19.81 14.34
CA THR A 330 -6.55 19.03 14.52
C THR A 330 -6.19 17.62 15.00
N THR A 331 -7.18 16.78 15.34
CA THR A 331 -6.94 15.39 15.75
C THR A 331 -6.57 14.45 14.58
N SER A 332 -6.32 14.96 13.37
CA SER A 332 -6.17 14.11 12.18
C SER A 332 -5.12 14.61 11.17
N PHE A 333 -4.68 13.65 10.36
CA PHE A 333 -3.54 13.74 9.43
C PHE A 333 -3.79 14.69 8.25
N ASN A 334 -2.70 15.11 7.61
CA ASN A 334 -2.72 16.12 6.55
C ASN A 334 -3.25 15.57 5.21
N TYR A 335 -4.34 16.14 4.71
CA TYR A 335 -4.71 16.14 3.28
C TYR A 335 -4.52 17.54 2.70
N THR A 336 -3.98 17.67 1.49
CA THR A 336 -4.00 18.89 0.69
C THR A 336 -5.36 19.03 0.00
N ALA A 337 -5.43 19.50 -1.24
CA ALA A 337 -6.66 19.65 -2.00
C ALA A 337 -6.98 18.46 -2.93
N ALA A 338 -6.12 17.43 -2.94
CA ALA A 338 -6.17 16.30 -3.87
C ALA A 338 -6.90 15.06 -3.31
N ALA A 339 -7.54 15.16 -2.16
CA ALA A 339 -8.30 14.07 -1.52
C ALA A 339 -9.68 13.83 -2.17
N GLY A 340 -9.70 13.69 -3.50
CA GLY A 340 -10.89 13.46 -4.30
C GLY A 340 -10.57 12.93 -5.69
N GLY A 341 -11.56 12.40 -6.38
CA GLY A 341 -11.45 11.88 -7.74
C GLY A 341 -12.81 11.64 -8.37
N CYS A 342 -12.85 11.49 -9.70
CA CYS A 342 -14.07 11.18 -10.43
C CYS A 342 -13.87 9.95 -11.31
N ALA A 343 -14.51 8.83 -10.95
CA ALA A 343 -14.41 7.59 -11.70
C ALA A 343 -15.78 7.17 -12.24
N TYR A 344 -15.79 6.34 -13.28
CA TYR A 344 -17.01 5.60 -13.64
C TYR A 344 -17.24 4.49 -12.60
N TRP A 345 -18.43 4.43 -12.04
CA TRP A 345 -18.86 3.38 -11.11
C TRP A 345 -20.02 2.63 -11.73
N LYS A 346 -19.92 1.30 -11.72
CA LYS A 346 -20.94 0.40 -12.22
C LYS A 346 -21.43 -0.55 -11.15
N GLY A 347 -22.74 -0.64 -11.03
CA GLY A 347 -23.41 -1.32 -9.93
C GLY A 347 -24.91 -1.41 -10.12
N VAL A 348 -25.55 -2.18 -9.23
CA VAL A 348 -27.01 -2.35 -9.20
C VAL A 348 -27.64 -1.34 -8.24
N LEU A 349 -28.82 -0.81 -8.56
CA LEU A 349 -29.48 0.20 -7.72
C LEU A 349 -29.92 -0.42 -6.39
N LEU A 350 -29.41 0.14 -5.27
CA LEU A 350 -29.71 -0.35 -3.91
C LEU A 350 -31.23 -0.35 -3.64
N ARG A 351 -31.92 0.67 -4.13
CA ARG A 351 -33.38 0.79 -4.13
C ARG A 351 -34.08 -0.49 -4.58
N ASP A 352 -33.61 -1.12 -5.65
CA ASP A 352 -34.31 -2.24 -6.28
C ASP A 352 -34.02 -3.55 -5.53
N VAL A 353 -32.84 -3.67 -4.91
CA VAL A 353 -32.51 -4.73 -3.93
C VAL A 353 -33.35 -4.58 -2.64
N LEU A 354 -33.55 -3.35 -2.15
CA LEU A 354 -34.42 -3.07 -0.99
C LEU A 354 -35.91 -3.34 -1.28
N LEU A 355 -36.38 -3.08 -2.51
CA LEU A 355 -37.72 -3.47 -2.96
C LEU A 355 -37.89 -5.00 -2.95
N GLU A 356 -36.91 -5.74 -3.47
CA GLU A 356 -36.90 -7.21 -3.39
C GLU A 356 -36.86 -7.70 -1.92
N ALA A 357 -36.14 -7.00 -1.04
CA ALA A 357 -36.12 -7.28 0.41
C ALA A 357 -37.43 -6.87 1.17
N ASP A 358 -38.51 -6.51 0.47
CA ASP A 358 -39.80 -6.06 1.03
C ASP A 358 -39.70 -4.85 1.99
N VAL A 359 -38.86 -3.86 1.65
CA VAL A 359 -38.81 -2.61 2.42
C VAL A 359 -40.18 -1.91 2.50
N GLN A 360 -41.03 -2.06 1.48
CA GLN A 360 -42.39 -1.51 1.50
C GLN A 360 -43.31 -2.19 2.53
N GLY A 361 -43.22 -3.51 2.70
CA GLY A 361 -43.92 -4.23 3.76
C GLY A 361 -43.36 -3.91 5.15
N HIS A 362 -42.07 -3.61 5.26
CA HIS A 362 -41.47 -3.07 6.49
C HIS A 362 -42.06 -1.70 6.86
N MET A 363 -41.97 -0.70 5.99
CA MET A 363 -42.42 0.67 6.25
C MET A 363 -43.91 0.77 6.60
N LYS A 364 -44.75 -0.13 6.09
CA LYS A 364 -46.19 -0.21 6.41
C LYS A 364 -46.47 -0.59 7.87
N LYS A 365 -45.49 -1.13 8.61
CA LYS A 365 -45.65 -1.52 10.03
C LYS A 365 -45.69 -0.31 10.97
N ALA A 366 -44.91 0.74 10.68
CA ALA A 366 -44.95 2.01 11.41
C ALA A 366 -44.78 3.22 10.47
N PRO A 367 -45.80 3.57 9.65
CA PRO A 367 -45.72 4.59 8.59
C PRO A 367 -45.57 6.04 9.09
N HIS A 368 -45.39 6.24 10.39
CA HIS A 368 -45.11 7.54 11.02
C HIS A 368 -43.68 7.60 11.60
N LYS A 369 -42.89 6.53 11.46
CA LYS A 369 -41.47 6.51 11.81
C LYS A 369 -40.64 6.95 10.60
N ARG A 370 -39.53 7.64 10.88
CA ARG A 370 -38.43 7.79 9.94
C ARG A 370 -37.62 6.50 9.95
N TYR A 371 -37.12 6.10 8.79
CA TYR A 371 -36.31 4.89 8.66
C TYR A 371 -34.91 5.23 8.15
N TRP A 372 -33.95 4.37 8.47
CA TRP A 372 -32.55 4.47 8.07
C TRP A 372 -32.11 3.18 7.39
N VAL A 373 -31.23 3.30 6.39
CA VAL A 373 -30.51 2.16 5.82
C VAL A 373 -29.09 2.21 6.36
N ASN A 374 -28.71 1.16 7.08
CA ASN A 374 -27.40 0.96 7.66
C ASN A 374 -26.55 0.08 6.75
N TYR A 375 -25.24 0.21 6.89
CA TYR A 375 -24.23 -0.43 6.07
C TYR A 375 -23.02 -0.79 6.94
N GLU A 376 -22.36 -1.92 6.64
CA GLU A 376 -21.22 -2.43 7.40
C GLU A 376 -20.21 -3.11 6.44
N GLY A 377 -18.93 -2.76 6.58
CA GLY A 377 -17.82 -3.36 5.82
C GLY A 377 -17.34 -4.71 6.36
N ALA A 378 -16.36 -5.30 5.68
CA ALA A 378 -15.62 -6.49 6.11
C ALA A 378 -14.35 -6.17 6.92
N ASP A 379 -14.04 -4.88 7.10
CA ASP A 379 -12.82 -4.39 7.74
C ASP A 379 -12.86 -4.53 9.28
N ASP A 380 -11.74 -4.99 9.83
CA ASP A 380 -11.57 -5.37 11.23
C ASP A 380 -10.71 -4.28 11.90
N LEU A 381 -11.36 -3.37 12.65
CA LEU A 381 -10.75 -2.17 13.22
C LEU A 381 -10.85 -2.19 14.76
N SER A 382 -10.03 -1.38 15.43
CA SER A 382 -9.91 -1.34 16.90
C SER A 382 -11.23 -1.06 17.63
N GLU A 383 -12.14 -0.30 17.01
CA GLU A 383 -13.45 0.09 17.56
C GLU A 383 -14.61 -0.70 16.94
N GLY A 384 -14.32 -1.88 16.38
CA GLY A 384 -15.24 -2.70 15.59
C GLY A 384 -15.26 -2.32 14.11
N LYS A 385 -16.09 -3.01 13.33
CA LYS A 385 -16.19 -2.80 11.87
C LYS A 385 -16.61 -1.38 11.49
N TYR A 386 -16.18 -0.90 10.33
CA TYR A 386 -16.64 0.39 9.81
C TYR A 386 -18.10 0.31 9.35
N ALA A 387 -18.96 1.04 10.05
CA ALA A 387 -20.41 1.07 9.81
C ALA A 387 -20.97 2.50 9.80
N THR A 388 -22.09 2.69 9.12
CA THR A 388 -22.78 3.98 9.02
C THR A 388 -24.20 3.81 8.48
N CYS A 389 -25.01 4.88 8.44
CA CYS A 389 -26.31 4.86 7.77
C CYS A 389 -26.59 6.10 6.91
N VAL A 390 -27.64 6.01 6.10
CA VAL A 390 -28.30 7.14 5.44
C VAL A 390 -29.82 7.05 5.62
N PRO A 391 -30.57 8.17 5.49
CA PRO A 391 -32.04 8.12 5.57
C PRO A 391 -32.62 7.24 4.46
N LEU A 392 -33.60 6.39 4.79
CA LEU A 392 -34.22 5.47 3.83
C LEU A 392 -34.86 6.23 2.66
N GLU A 393 -35.39 7.43 2.92
CA GLU A 393 -36.00 8.27 1.89
C GLU A 393 -34.97 8.70 0.83
N TYR A 394 -33.69 8.86 1.20
CA TYR A 394 -32.62 9.18 0.25
C TYR A 394 -32.23 7.96 -0.62
N ALA A 395 -32.14 6.78 -0.01
CA ALA A 395 -31.78 5.53 -0.69
C ALA A 395 -32.88 5.01 -1.63
N MET A 396 -34.15 5.32 -1.35
CA MET A 396 -35.31 4.88 -2.14
C MET A 396 -35.71 5.84 -3.28
N GLU A 397 -35.18 7.06 -3.29
CA GLU A 397 -35.42 8.08 -4.31
C GLU A 397 -34.73 7.70 -5.64
N PRO A 398 -35.48 7.41 -6.73
CA PRO A 398 -34.90 6.94 -8.00
C PRO A 398 -33.87 7.91 -8.60
N THR A 399 -34.01 9.21 -8.35
CA THR A 399 -33.13 10.23 -8.94
C THR A 399 -31.83 10.47 -8.18
N ASN A 400 -31.53 9.68 -7.13
CA ASN A 400 -30.26 9.76 -6.38
C ASN A 400 -29.19 8.74 -6.81
N ASP A 401 -29.53 7.77 -7.70
CA ASP A 401 -28.60 6.75 -8.24
C ASP A 401 -27.75 5.99 -7.18
N VAL A 402 -28.29 5.76 -5.98
CA VAL A 402 -27.60 4.99 -4.93
C VAL A 402 -27.44 3.54 -5.36
N MET A 403 -26.21 3.03 -5.38
CA MET A 403 -25.88 1.74 -5.97
C MET A 403 -24.93 0.89 -5.12
N LEU A 404 -25.01 -0.42 -5.32
CA LEU A 404 -24.02 -1.40 -4.89
C LEU A 404 -23.09 -1.65 -6.09
N ALA A 405 -21.89 -1.05 -6.04
CA ALA A 405 -20.92 -1.03 -7.12
C ALA A 405 -19.90 -2.16 -7.00
N TYR A 406 -19.57 -2.77 -8.14
CA TYR A 406 -18.61 -3.89 -8.28
C TYR A 406 -17.58 -3.68 -9.40
N GLU A 407 -17.75 -2.65 -10.23
CA GLU A 407 -16.78 -2.22 -11.24
C GLU A 407 -16.47 -0.72 -11.09
N MET A 408 -15.19 -0.35 -11.25
CA MET A 408 -14.65 1.01 -11.29
C MET A 408 -13.87 1.18 -12.60
N ASN A 409 -14.14 2.24 -13.35
CA ASN A 409 -13.55 2.49 -14.68
C ASN A 409 -13.62 1.26 -15.62
N ASP A 410 -14.79 0.61 -15.66
CA ASP A 410 -15.07 -0.61 -16.45
C ASP A 410 -14.15 -1.82 -16.14
N ASN A 411 -13.45 -1.81 -15.00
CA ASN A 411 -12.63 -2.90 -14.46
C ASN A 411 -13.17 -3.32 -13.07
N PRO A 412 -12.87 -4.52 -12.54
CA PRO A 412 -13.15 -4.85 -11.14
C PRO A 412 -12.58 -3.81 -10.18
N ILE A 413 -13.32 -3.45 -9.13
CA ILE A 413 -12.90 -2.43 -8.15
C ILE A 413 -11.56 -2.85 -7.50
N PRO A 414 -10.52 -1.99 -7.46
CA PRO A 414 -9.26 -2.32 -6.78
C PRO A 414 -9.44 -2.53 -5.26
N PRO A 415 -8.57 -3.31 -4.58
CA PRO A 415 -8.73 -3.64 -3.16
C PRO A 415 -8.93 -2.44 -2.23
N ASP A 416 -8.06 -1.42 -2.34
CA ASP A 416 -8.14 -0.15 -1.58
C ASP A 416 -9.45 0.62 -1.83
N HIS A 417 -10.13 0.38 -2.94
CA HIS A 417 -11.38 1.04 -3.33
C HIS A 417 -12.64 0.22 -3.03
N GLY A 418 -12.51 -0.99 -2.45
CA GLY A 418 -13.63 -1.76 -1.90
C GLY A 418 -14.00 -3.04 -2.64
N TYR A 419 -13.03 -3.79 -3.18
CA TYR A 419 -13.26 -5.10 -3.79
C TYR A 419 -13.97 -6.11 -2.85
N PRO A 420 -14.90 -6.97 -3.31
CA PRO A 420 -15.56 -7.00 -4.62
C PRO A 420 -16.82 -6.12 -4.70
N LEU A 421 -17.28 -5.58 -3.57
CA LEU A 421 -18.52 -4.81 -3.47
C LEU A 421 -18.37 -3.59 -2.55
N ARG A 422 -18.84 -2.44 -3.02
CA ARG A 422 -19.00 -1.22 -2.20
C ARG A 422 -20.37 -0.59 -2.36
N LEU A 423 -20.78 0.18 -1.36
CA LEU A 423 -21.82 1.20 -1.54
C LEU A 423 -21.22 2.42 -2.27
N MET A 424 -21.98 3.01 -3.19
CA MET A 424 -21.71 4.32 -3.76
C MET A 424 -22.92 5.26 -3.58
N LEU A 425 -22.66 6.43 -3.01
CA LEU A 425 -23.63 7.51 -2.77
C LEU A 425 -23.25 8.76 -3.58
N PRO A 426 -23.82 8.98 -4.77
CA PRO A 426 -23.50 10.15 -5.58
C PRO A 426 -23.76 11.48 -4.86
N GLY A 427 -22.75 12.37 -4.88
CA GLY A 427 -22.81 13.69 -4.23
C GLY A 427 -22.69 13.68 -2.69
N TRP A 428 -22.31 12.56 -2.07
CA TRP A 428 -22.04 12.44 -0.63
C TRP A 428 -20.53 12.41 -0.31
N VAL A 429 -20.19 12.64 0.96
CA VAL A 429 -18.81 12.49 1.46
C VAL A 429 -18.36 11.04 1.37
N GLY A 430 -17.10 10.81 1.02
CA GLY A 430 -16.57 9.48 0.73
C GLY A 430 -16.74 8.49 1.90
N ALA A 431 -16.67 8.99 3.13
CA ALA A 431 -16.90 8.27 4.37
C ALA A 431 -18.26 7.55 4.48
N ARG A 432 -19.28 7.95 3.71
CA ARG A 432 -20.59 7.29 3.71
C ARG A 432 -20.70 6.20 2.63
N SER A 433 -19.81 6.18 1.64
CA SER A 433 -19.79 5.18 0.56
C SER A 433 -18.97 3.94 0.98
N ILE A 434 -19.53 3.14 1.89
CA ILE A 434 -18.89 1.98 2.55
C ILE A 434 -18.20 1.03 1.56
N LYS A 435 -16.95 0.67 1.85
CA LYS A 435 -16.15 -0.32 1.11
C LYS A 435 -16.33 -1.73 1.68
N TRP A 436 -16.00 -2.76 0.88
CA TRP A 436 -15.97 -4.16 1.34
C TRP A 436 -17.31 -4.62 1.97
N LEU A 437 -18.42 -4.19 1.38
CA LEU A 437 -19.74 -4.14 2.00
C LEU A 437 -20.33 -5.55 2.26
N THR A 438 -20.46 -5.96 3.53
CA THR A 438 -21.02 -7.28 3.90
C THR A 438 -22.49 -7.24 4.31
N LYS A 439 -22.99 -6.12 4.82
CA LYS A 439 -24.34 -6.05 5.42
C LYS A 439 -25.04 -4.74 5.10
N VAL A 440 -26.34 -4.82 4.83
CA VAL A 440 -27.27 -3.71 4.63
C VAL A 440 -28.54 -3.98 5.43
N TRP A 441 -28.98 -3.07 6.31
CA TRP A 441 -30.20 -3.31 7.10
C TRP A 441 -31.01 -2.05 7.44
N VAL A 442 -32.33 -2.21 7.51
CA VAL A 442 -33.29 -1.10 7.73
C VAL A 442 -33.72 -1.02 9.21
N THR A 443 -33.63 0.18 9.79
CA THR A 443 -33.97 0.46 11.21
C THR A 443 -34.86 1.69 11.37
N GLU A 444 -35.57 1.79 12.50
CA GLU A 444 -36.33 2.99 12.92
C GLU A 444 -35.47 4.06 13.65
N TYR A 445 -34.16 3.82 13.75
CA TYR A 445 -33.19 4.64 14.48
C TYR A 445 -31.89 4.78 13.69
N GLU A 446 -31.19 5.89 13.90
CA GLU A 446 -29.89 6.22 13.29
C GLU A 446 -28.80 5.30 13.85
N ASN A 447 -27.72 5.08 13.09
CA ASN A 447 -26.64 4.16 13.47
C ASN A 447 -25.83 4.68 14.66
N ASP A 448 -25.46 3.79 15.58
CA ASP A 448 -24.76 4.11 16.84
C ASP A 448 -23.32 3.56 16.91
N SER A 449 -22.76 3.06 15.80
CA SER A 449 -21.37 2.60 15.74
C SER A 449 -20.36 3.73 15.91
N HIS A 450 -19.16 3.39 16.42
CA HIS A 450 -18.10 4.35 16.74
C HIS A 450 -17.83 5.32 15.58
N TYR A 451 -17.62 4.81 14.36
CA TYR A 451 -17.26 5.62 13.19
C TYR A 451 -18.41 6.44 12.59
N HIS A 452 -19.66 6.21 13.02
CA HIS A 452 -20.78 7.09 12.72
C HIS A 452 -20.93 8.22 13.75
N ILE A 453 -20.57 7.97 15.03
CA ILE A 453 -20.68 8.94 16.12
C ILE A 453 -19.44 9.83 16.23
N TYR A 454 -18.24 9.27 16.30
CA TYR A 454 -17.01 10.01 16.65
C TYR A 454 -16.17 10.46 15.45
N ASP A 455 -16.42 9.93 14.25
CA ASP A 455 -15.72 10.27 13.02
C ASP A 455 -16.65 10.90 11.97
N ASN A 456 -16.06 11.64 11.02
CA ASN A 456 -16.75 12.27 9.88
C ASN A 456 -17.82 13.29 10.34
N ARG A 457 -17.45 14.17 11.29
CA ARG A 457 -18.30 15.23 11.88
C ARG A 457 -17.60 16.58 12.02
N GLN A 458 -18.24 17.65 11.52
CA GLN A 458 -17.78 19.03 11.68
C GLN A 458 -18.35 19.61 12.99
N LEU A 459 -17.59 19.48 14.09
CA LEU A 459 -17.94 20.08 15.37
C LEU A 459 -17.70 21.61 15.36
N PRO A 460 -18.45 22.41 16.14
CA PRO A 460 -18.26 23.86 16.21
C PRO A 460 -16.84 24.27 16.65
N SER A 461 -16.31 25.35 16.07
CA SER A 461 -14.91 25.80 16.24
C SER A 461 -14.46 26.12 17.67
N PHE A 462 -15.39 26.30 18.61
CA PHE A 462 -15.10 26.52 20.03
C PHE A 462 -14.82 25.20 20.80
N VAL A 463 -15.17 24.05 20.23
CA VAL A 463 -14.88 22.73 20.81
C VAL A 463 -13.44 22.37 20.47
N THR A 464 -12.60 22.26 21.50
CA THR A 464 -11.13 22.11 21.34
C THR A 464 -10.54 20.93 22.14
N ASP A 465 -11.39 20.19 22.84
CA ASP A 465 -11.09 18.96 23.58
C ASP A 465 -12.16 17.92 23.24
N PRO A 466 -11.82 16.78 22.61
CA PRO A 466 -12.79 15.75 22.22
C PRO A 466 -13.34 14.96 23.42
N GLY A 467 -12.65 14.97 24.56
CA GLY A 467 -13.10 14.34 25.81
C GLY A 467 -14.12 15.19 26.59
N SER A 468 -14.30 16.46 26.24
CA SER A 468 -15.22 17.36 26.94
C SER A 468 -16.68 16.95 26.78
N GLU A 469 -17.50 17.16 27.81
CA GLU A 469 -18.95 16.87 27.80
C GLU A 469 -19.68 17.52 26.60
N ILE A 470 -19.28 18.74 26.23
CA ILE A 470 -19.84 19.44 25.07
C ILE A 470 -19.44 18.76 23.76
N ALA A 471 -18.19 18.27 23.62
CA ALA A 471 -17.80 17.49 22.46
C ALA A 471 -18.62 16.21 22.36
N GLN A 472 -18.77 15.46 23.46
CA GLN A 472 -19.56 14.23 23.51
C GLN A 472 -21.02 14.44 23.10
N ILE A 473 -21.66 15.54 23.55
CA ILE A 473 -23.00 15.93 23.09
C ILE A 473 -23.01 16.30 21.59
N MET A 474 -22.00 17.03 21.11
CA MET A 474 -21.90 17.46 19.71
C MET A 474 -21.59 16.31 18.74
N TYR A 475 -20.87 15.26 19.18
CA TYR A 475 -20.69 14.01 18.44
C TYR A 475 -22.01 13.24 18.25
N HIS A 476 -23.00 13.43 19.14
CA HIS A 476 -24.33 12.82 18.98
C HIS A 476 -25.35 13.76 18.29
N HIS A 477 -25.04 15.04 18.09
CA HIS A 477 -25.99 16.00 17.53
C HIS A 477 -26.11 15.88 15.99
N PRO A 478 -27.30 15.72 15.39
CA PRO A 478 -27.44 15.50 13.94
C PRO A 478 -26.90 16.63 13.05
N SER A 479 -26.73 17.84 13.56
CA SER A 479 -26.22 18.97 12.77
C SER A 479 -24.70 18.97 12.54
N THR A 480 -23.95 18.06 13.19
CA THR A 480 -22.49 17.96 13.01
C THR A 480 -22.10 16.91 11.95
N LEU A 481 -23.05 16.07 11.49
CA LEU A 481 -22.80 15.03 10.49
C LEU A 481 -22.32 15.57 9.13
N CYS A 482 -21.15 15.13 8.70
CA CYS A 482 -20.76 15.26 7.29
C CYS A 482 -21.56 14.24 6.46
N ASN A 483 -22.36 14.72 5.51
CA ASN A 483 -23.29 13.90 4.72
C ASN A 483 -23.13 14.15 3.22
N THR A 484 -23.68 15.25 2.68
CA THR A 484 -23.44 15.67 1.29
C THR A 484 -22.07 16.35 1.15
N GLN A 485 -21.44 16.24 -0.03
CA GLN A 485 -20.29 17.11 -0.35
C GLN A 485 -20.71 18.58 -0.24
N MET A 486 -19.75 19.45 0.11
CA MET A 486 -19.96 20.89 0.06
C MET A 486 -19.47 21.48 -1.27
N LEU A 487 -19.99 22.65 -1.63
CA LEU A 487 -19.51 23.43 -2.76
C LEU A 487 -18.06 23.86 -2.51
N ASN A 488 -17.13 23.42 -3.36
CA ASN A 488 -15.70 23.71 -3.24
C ASN A 488 -15.08 24.02 -4.61
N SER A 489 -13.99 24.79 -4.64
CA SER A 489 -13.19 25.06 -5.82
C SER A 489 -11.74 25.30 -5.45
N VAL A 490 -10.84 24.88 -6.34
CA VAL A 490 -9.40 24.74 -6.12
C VAL A 490 -8.67 25.22 -7.38
N ILE A 491 -7.60 25.99 -7.19
CA ILE A 491 -6.68 26.40 -8.28
C ILE A 491 -5.60 25.32 -8.41
N VAL A 492 -5.24 24.96 -9.64
CA VAL A 492 -4.21 23.96 -9.96
C VAL A 492 -3.13 24.52 -10.91
N ARG A 493 -3.47 25.50 -11.75
CA ARG A 493 -2.51 26.29 -12.53
C ARG A 493 -2.69 27.79 -12.23
N PRO A 494 -1.64 28.56 -11.90
CA PRO A 494 -0.23 28.13 -11.75
C PRO A 494 -0.02 27.06 -10.70
N ARG A 495 0.95 26.16 -10.92
CA ARG A 495 1.28 25.05 -10.01
C ARG A 495 2.01 25.55 -8.75
N GLN A 496 2.00 24.73 -7.71
CA GLN A 496 2.83 24.90 -6.52
C GLN A 496 4.32 24.91 -6.92
N GLY A 497 5.01 26.02 -6.63
CA GLY A 497 6.41 26.22 -6.99
C GLY A 497 6.67 26.61 -8.45
N GLU A 498 5.62 26.86 -9.27
CA GLU A 498 5.79 27.28 -10.66
C GLU A 498 6.53 28.62 -10.74
N ARG A 499 7.54 28.70 -11.61
CA ARG A 499 8.34 29.91 -11.85
C ARG A 499 8.11 30.43 -13.26
N ILE A 500 7.90 31.74 -13.40
CA ILE A 500 7.92 32.43 -14.68
C ILE A 500 8.94 33.57 -14.62
N ASN A 501 10.01 33.48 -15.44
CA ASN A 501 11.03 34.51 -15.53
C ASN A 501 10.41 35.86 -15.98
N LEU A 502 10.73 36.95 -15.26
CA LEU A 502 10.13 38.27 -15.46
C LEU A 502 10.55 38.94 -16.78
N VAL A 503 11.72 38.61 -17.34
CA VAL A 503 12.17 39.07 -18.69
C VAL A 503 11.23 38.55 -19.78
N ASP A 504 10.57 37.43 -19.50
CA ASP A 504 9.66 36.77 -20.42
C ASP A 504 8.20 37.21 -20.27
N VAL A 505 7.93 38.16 -19.37
CA VAL A 505 6.62 38.80 -19.15
C VAL A 505 6.47 40.01 -20.09
N LYS A 506 6.03 39.72 -21.32
CA LYS A 506 5.72 40.73 -22.34
C LYS A 506 4.21 40.94 -22.43
N LYS A 507 3.75 42.19 -22.47
CA LYS A 507 2.33 42.54 -22.64
C LYS A 507 1.76 41.86 -23.88
N GLY A 508 0.60 41.21 -23.75
CA GLY A 508 0.00 40.35 -24.77
C GLY A 508 0.40 38.87 -24.69
N LYS A 509 1.36 38.48 -23.83
CA LYS A 509 1.58 37.08 -23.46
C LYS A 509 0.47 36.64 -22.50
N VAL A 510 -0.26 35.61 -22.88
CA VAL A 510 -1.38 35.07 -22.10
C VAL A 510 -0.88 33.96 -21.18
N TYR A 511 -1.32 33.97 -19.93
CA TYR A 511 -1.24 32.85 -19.01
C TYR A 511 -2.64 32.27 -18.77
N ARG A 512 -2.72 30.96 -18.56
CA ARG A 512 -3.98 30.23 -18.41
C ARG A 512 -4.12 29.69 -16.98
N VAL A 513 -4.94 30.36 -16.18
CA VAL A 513 -5.26 29.93 -14.81
C VAL A 513 -6.32 28.83 -14.90
N GLU A 514 -6.08 27.69 -14.26
CA GLU A 514 -6.97 26.51 -14.32
C GLU A 514 -7.17 25.86 -12.95
N GLY A 515 -8.25 25.10 -12.82
CA GLY A 515 -8.49 24.25 -11.67
C GLY A 515 -9.80 23.48 -11.76
N PHE A 516 -10.29 22.96 -10.64
CA PHE A 516 -11.56 22.22 -10.59
C PHE A 516 -12.54 22.77 -9.54
N ALA A 517 -13.80 22.36 -9.66
CA ALA A 517 -14.85 22.67 -8.69
C ALA A 517 -15.85 21.50 -8.58
N TYR A 518 -16.40 21.28 -7.38
CA TYR A 518 -17.35 20.21 -7.10
C TYR A 518 -18.44 20.66 -6.10
N SER A 519 -19.57 19.94 -6.06
CA SER A 519 -20.70 20.19 -5.15
C SER A 519 -21.42 18.89 -4.81
N GLY A 520 -22.16 18.86 -3.70
CA GLY A 520 -22.93 17.71 -3.25
C GLY A 520 -24.36 17.65 -3.79
N ASN A 521 -25.06 16.57 -3.43
CA ASN A 521 -26.47 16.30 -3.78
C ASN A 521 -26.79 16.29 -5.30
N GLY A 522 -25.80 16.48 -6.16
CA GLY A 522 -25.95 16.62 -7.61
C GLY A 522 -26.34 18.03 -8.08
N THR A 523 -26.16 19.06 -7.25
CA THR A 523 -26.49 20.47 -7.54
C THR A 523 -25.60 21.06 -8.64
N GLU A 524 -26.15 21.81 -9.61
CA GLU A 524 -25.33 22.43 -10.66
C GLU A 524 -24.47 23.58 -10.11
N ILE A 525 -23.16 23.55 -10.39
CA ILE A 525 -22.27 24.70 -10.21
C ILE A 525 -22.53 25.71 -11.32
N SER A 526 -23.33 26.74 -11.03
CA SER A 526 -23.82 27.72 -12.00
C SER A 526 -22.76 28.71 -12.50
N ARG A 527 -21.72 29.00 -11.70
CA ARG A 527 -20.55 29.82 -12.06
C ARG A 527 -19.30 29.37 -11.29
N VAL A 528 -18.12 29.62 -11.87
CA VAL A 528 -16.84 29.70 -11.16
C VAL A 528 -16.21 31.05 -11.49
N GLU A 529 -15.61 31.69 -10.49
CA GLU A 529 -15.12 33.06 -10.58
C GLU A 529 -13.77 33.17 -9.83
N ILE A 530 -12.81 33.92 -10.39
CA ILE A 530 -11.56 34.27 -9.69
C ILE A 530 -11.45 35.77 -9.39
N SER A 531 -10.68 36.15 -8.38
CA SER A 531 -10.29 37.53 -8.09
C SER A 531 -8.77 37.65 -8.03
N LEU A 532 -8.26 38.83 -8.43
CA LEU A 532 -6.84 39.21 -8.38
C LEU A 532 -6.58 40.37 -7.41
N ASP A 533 -7.63 40.86 -6.73
CA ASP A 533 -7.66 42.14 -6.01
C ASP A 533 -8.25 42.01 -4.60
N GLY A 534 -8.04 40.86 -3.94
CA GLY A 534 -8.50 40.59 -2.58
C GLY A 534 -10.01 40.30 -2.46
N GLY A 535 -10.67 39.99 -3.57
CA GLY A 535 -12.10 39.65 -3.61
C GLY A 535 -13.03 40.82 -3.91
N ASN A 536 -12.51 41.96 -4.37
CA ASN A 536 -13.31 43.14 -4.72
C ASN A 536 -13.98 42.98 -6.09
N ASN A 537 -13.24 42.54 -7.11
CA ASN A 537 -13.75 42.24 -8.45
C ASN A 537 -13.53 40.77 -8.80
N TRP A 538 -14.45 40.22 -9.61
CA TRP A 538 -14.52 38.80 -9.91
C TRP A 538 -14.62 38.56 -11.41
N LEU A 539 -13.71 37.76 -11.96
CA LEU A 539 -13.57 37.40 -13.36
C LEU A 539 -14.19 36.03 -13.61
N TYR A 540 -15.00 35.91 -14.65
CA TYR A 540 -15.74 34.67 -14.97
C TYR A 540 -14.83 33.59 -15.57
N CYS A 541 -14.90 32.38 -15.03
CA CYS A 541 -14.14 31.24 -15.53
C CYS A 541 -15.00 30.30 -16.39
N VAL A 542 -14.44 29.87 -17.53
CA VAL A 542 -15.04 28.93 -18.47
C VAL A 542 -15.09 27.54 -17.85
N ARG A 543 -16.21 26.82 -17.98
CA ARG A 543 -16.41 25.50 -17.35
C ARG A 543 -16.48 24.36 -18.36
N LYS A 544 -15.79 23.25 -18.06
CA LYS A 544 -15.73 22.01 -18.83
C LYS A 544 -16.18 20.83 -17.96
N PHE A 545 -17.20 20.11 -18.41
CA PHE A 545 -17.78 18.95 -17.72
C PHE A 545 -17.35 17.65 -18.42
N PRO A 546 -17.47 16.48 -17.75
CA PRO A 546 -17.36 15.18 -18.42
C PRO A 546 -18.40 15.01 -19.53
N GLU A 547 -18.21 14.05 -20.43
CA GLU A 547 -19.25 13.74 -21.41
C GLU A 547 -20.51 13.21 -20.70
N ALA A 548 -21.67 13.68 -21.15
CA ALA A 548 -22.98 13.33 -20.61
C ALA A 548 -23.13 13.54 -19.08
N ALA A 549 -22.61 14.63 -18.53
CA ALA A 549 -22.67 14.93 -17.09
C ALA A 549 -24.10 15.13 -16.52
N ILE A 550 -25.14 15.33 -17.34
CA ILE A 550 -26.51 15.60 -16.89
C ILE A 550 -27.27 14.29 -16.62
N ARG A 551 -27.34 13.86 -15.37
CA ARG A 551 -28.14 12.71 -14.93
C ARG A 551 -29.53 13.17 -14.46
N HIS A 552 -30.58 12.35 -14.67
CA HIS A 552 -31.99 12.66 -14.34
C HIS A 552 -32.52 14.03 -14.83
N GLY A 553 -31.86 14.64 -15.83
CA GLY A 553 -32.17 15.98 -16.34
C GLY A 553 -31.79 17.16 -15.42
N LYS A 554 -31.32 16.93 -14.19
CA LYS A 554 -31.00 17.99 -13.20
C LYS A 554 -29.92 17.63 -12.18
N LYS A 555 -29.34 16.42 -12.22
CA LYS A 555 -28.30 15.97 -11.29
C LYS A 555 -26.95 15.99 -11.99
N PHE A 556 -25.96 16.62 -11.36
CA PHE A 556 -24.56 16.66 -11.79
C PHE A 556 -23.71 15.92 -10.76
N TRP A 557 -23.44 14.63 -11.01
CA TRP A 557 -22.72 13.78 -10.06
C TRP A 557 -21.19 13.92 -10.10
N THR A 558 -20.68 14.73 -11.01
CA THR A 558 -19.24 14.89 -11.28
C THR A 558 -18.75 16.27 -10.85
N TRP A 559 -17.44 16.39 -10.65
CA TRP A 559 -16.78 17.69 -10.68
C TRP A 559 -16.83 18.31 -12.08
N LEU A 560 -16.34 19.55 -12.18
CA LEU A 560 -16.00 20.20 -13.44
C LEU A 560 -14.56 20.74 -13.37
N HIS A 561 -13.91 20.88 -14.52
CA HIS A 561 -12.68 21.65 -14.66
C HIS A 561 -13.05 23.06 -15.15
N TRP A 562 -12.30 24.07 -14.75
CA TRP A 562 -12.52 25.46 -15.15
C TRP A 562 -11.19 26.12 -15.57
N HIS A 563 -11.28 27.16 -16.40
CA HIS A 563 -10.14 27.97 -16.79
C HIS A 563 -10.49 29.45 -17.03
N ILE A 564 -9.47 30.29 -17.03
CA ILE A 564 -9.50 31.65 -17.56
C ILE A 564 -8.14 32.03 -18.13
N ASP A 565 -8.16 32.68 -19.30
CA ASP A 565 -6.99 33.13 -20.02
C ASP A 565 -6.78 34.64 -19.75
N LEU A 566 -5.60 35.03 -19.24
CA LEU A 566 -5.28 36.38 -18.74
C LEU A 566 -3.98 36.93 -19.33
N ASP A 567 -3.85 38.23 -19.57
CA ASP A 567 -2.53 38.85 -19.77
C ASP A 567 -1.67 38.68 -18.51
N ILE A 568 -0.47 38.11 -18.67
CA ILE A 568 0.43 37.76 -17.56
C ILE A 568 0.85 38.96 -16.69
N SER A 569 0.81 40.19 -17.22
CA SER A 569 1.09 41.41 -16.45
C SER A 569 0.01 41.71 -15.39
N LYS A 570 -1.16 41.05 -15.45
CA LYS A 570 -2.14 41.05 -14.35
C LYS A 570 -1.71 40.16 -13.19
N LEU A 571 -1.00 39.05 -13.45
CA LEU A 571 -0.54 38.14 -12.39
C LEU A 571 0.60 38.75 -11.56
N ILE A 572 1.52 39.51 -12.18
CA ILE A 572 2.53 40.31 -11.45
C ILE A 572 1.88 41.32 -10.48
N ARG A 573 0.70 41.83 -10.82
CA ARG A 573 -0.01 42.87 -10.05
C ARG A 573 -1.05 42.31 -9.08
N ALA A 574 -1.31 41.01 -9.14
CA ALA A 574 -2.25 40.35 -8.23
C ALA A 574 -1.60 40.23 -6.86
N GLN A 575 -2.30 40.66 -5.80
CA GLN A 575 -1.84 40.37 -4.43
C GLN A 575 -1.94 38.86 -4.16
N SER A 576 -3.01 38.25 -4.64
CA SER A 576 -3.19 36.80 -4.72
C SER A 576 -4.27 36.46 -5.75
N ILE A 577 -4.30 35.21 -6.19
CA ILE A 577 -5.32 34.63 -7.05
C ILE A 577 -6.29 33.88 -6.15
N LEU A 578 -7.52 34.38 -6.01
CA LEU A 578 -8.59 33.77 -5.22
C LEU A 578 -9.59 33.07 -6.16
N VAL A 579 -10.16 31.93 -5.79
CA VAL A 579 -11.27 31.29 -6.52
C VAL A 579 -12.49 31.02 -5.63
N ARG A 580 -13.69 31.13 -6.22
CA ARG A 580 -14.94 30.64 -5.65
C ARG A 580 -15.85 30.01 -6.72
N ALA A 581 -16.65 29.03 -6.30
CA ALA A 581 -17.78 28.51 -7.06
C ALA A 581 -19.12 29.05 -6.51
N ILE A 582 -20.14 29.13 -7.39
CA ILE A 582 -21.52 29.53 -7.03
C ILE A 582 -22.52 28.54 -7.65
N ASP A 583 -23.33 27.89 -6.82
CA ASP A 583 -24.32 26.89 -7.28
C ASP A 583 -25.62 27.49 -7.84
N GLU A 584 -26.53 26.66 -8.33
CA GLU A 584 -27.84 27.07 -8.83
C GLU A 584 -28.72 27.72 -7.75
N HIS A 585 -28.55 27.34 -6.48
CA HIS A 585 -29.25 27.88 -5.31
C HIS A 585 -28.64 29.21 -4.80
N ARG A 586 -27.52 29.65 -5.39
CA ARG A 586 -26.73 30.84 -5.02
C ARG A 586 -25.94 30.72 -3.73
N ASN A 587 -25.68 29.50 -3.26
CA ASN A 587 -24.66 29.27 -2.25
C ASN A 587 -23.27 29.59 -2.83
N THR A 588 -22.35 30.04 -1.96
CA THR A 588 -20.96 30.35 -2.30
C THR A 588 -20.06 29.93 -1.15
N GLN A 589 -18.79 29.70 -1.45
CA GLN A 589 -17.73 29.47 -0.47
C GLN A 589 -17.49 30.71 0.43
N PRO A 590 -17.09 30.54 1.70
CA PRO A 590 -16.75 31.64 2.61
C PRO A 590 -15.34 32.21 2.33
N PRO A 591 -15.07 33.49 2.71
CA PRO A 591 -13.77 34.13 2.44
C PRO A 591 -12.64 33.69 3.38
N LYS A 592 -12.92 32.94 4.45
CA LYS A 592 -11.93 32.47 5.44
C LYS A 592 -12.25 31.04 5.87
N PRO A 593 -11.24 30.21 6.18
CA PRO A 593 -11.44 28.86 6.70
C PRO A 593 -12.12 28.88 8.07
N ILE A 594 -12.93 27.86 8.35
CA ILE A 594 -13.60 27.65 9.64
C ILE A 594 -12.98 26.41 10.28
N TRP A 595 -12.05 26.65 11.21
CA TRP A 595 -11.39 25.57 11.95
C TRP A 595 -12.39 24.76 12.77
N ASN A 596 -12.19 23.45 12.81
CA ASN A 596 -12.92 22.49 13.63
C ASN A 596 -12.00 21.34 14.03
N ILE A 597 -12.29 20.69 15.17
CA ILE A 597 -11.34 19.80 15.85
C ILE A 597 -10.93 18.56 15.03
N ALA A 598 -11.80 18.06 14.15
CA ALA A 598 -11.54 16.92 13.27
C ALA A 598 -10.96 17.33 11.89
N GLY A 599 -10.84 18.65 11.65
CA GLY A 599 -10.26 19.19 10.42
C GLY A 599 -11.07 18.86 9.15
N MET A 600 -12.39 18.83 9.25
CA MET A 600 -13.29 18.40 8.18
C MET A 600 -14.00 19.57 7.51
N MET A 601 -14.42 19.36 6.26
CA MET A 601 -15.30 20.22 5.48
C MET A 601 -14.76 21.66 5.37
N ASN A 602 -13.52 21.79 4.89
CA ASN A 602 -12.91 23.08 4.55
C ASN A 602 -13.21 23.46 3.08
N ASN A 603 -13.92 24.56 2.87
CA ASN A 603 -14.23 25.09 1.55
C ASN A 603 -14.05 26.61 1.41
N CYS A 604 -13.20 27.27 2.20
CA CYS A 604 -12.95 28.69 1.98
C CYS A 604 -12.44 28.98 0.55
N TRP A 605 -12.49 30.24 0.11
CA TRP A 605 -11.86 30.65 -1.15
C TRP A 605 -10.42 30.12 -1.20
N TYR A 606 -10.09 29.36 -2.25
CA TYR A 606 -8.74 28.82 -2.40
C TYR A 606 -7.84 29.92 -2.98
N GLU A 607 -6.64 30.06 -2.42
CA GLU A 607 -5.77 31.21 -2.65
C GLU A 607 -4.38 30.75 -3.10
N VAL A 608 -3.91 31.25 -4.24
CA VAL A 608 -2.54 31.10 -4.72
C VAL A 608 -1.85 32.46 -4.70
N GLN A 609 -0.70 32.57 -4.02
CA GLN A 609 0.03 33.82 -3.84
C GLN A 609 1.23 33.88 -4.80
N PRO A 610 1.35 34.93 -5.65
CA PRO A 610 2.55 35.20 -6.42
C PRO A 610 3.60 35.94 -5.58
N GLU A 611 4.82 35.41 -5.54
CA GLU A 611 5.99 36.00 -4.91
C GLU A 611 6.99 36.42 -6.01
N ILE A 612 7.70 37.55 -5.85
CA ILE A 612 8.88 37.83 -6.68
C ILE A 612 10.09 37.21 -5.97
N PHE A 613 10.80 36.34 -6.69
CA PHE A 613 11.99 35.64 -6.21
C PHE A 613 13.19 35.93 -7.10
N GLU A 614 14.28 36.42 -6.53
CA GLU A 614 15.55 36.68 -7.22
C GLU A 614 16.51 35.52 -6.93
N SER A 615 17.07 34.89 -7.97
CA SER A 615 18.01 33.77 -7.83
C SER A 615 19.35 34.28 -7.29
N PRO A 616 19.88 33.75 -6.17
CA PRO A 616 21.21 34.12 -5.67
C PRO A 616 22.35 33.76 -6.63
N ASP A 617 22.13 32.76 -7.49
CA ASP A 617 23.17 32.12 -8.29
C ASP A 617 23.20 32.60 -9.76
N ASP A 618 22.06 33.08 -10.29
CA ASP A 618 21.89 33.41 -11.72
C ASP A 618 21.59 34.89 -12.02
N GLU A 619 21.44 35.75 -11.00
CA GLU A 619 20.91 37.14 -11.08
C GLU A 619 19.49 37.27 -11.71
N GLU A 620 18.83 36.17 -12.09
CA GLU A 620 17.49 36.21 -12.69
C GLU A 620 16.35 36.36 -11.66
N ALA A 621 15.35 37.17 -12.02
CA ALA A 621 14.15 37.40 -11.23
C ALA A 621 12.92 36.68 -11.82
N TYR A 622 12.18 35.99 -10.94
CA TYR A 622 11.06 35.11 -11.28
C TYR A 622 9.79 35.50 -10.52
N LEU A 623 8.64 35.32 -11.17
CA LEU A 623 7.35 35.22 -10.49
C LEU A 623 7.15 33.77 -10.05
N LEU A 624 7.12 33.51 -8.75
CA LEU A 624 7.00 32.21 -8.11
C LEU A 624 5.60 32.06 -7.51
N PHE A 625 4.90 30.96 -7.79
CA PHE A 625 3.54 30.74 -7.27
C PHE A 625 3.51 29.79 -6.08
N ARG A 626 2.78 30.20 -5.02
CA ARG A 626 2.58 29.44 -3.79
C ARG A 626 1.12 29.04 -3.63
N HIS A 627 0.85 27.75 -3.45
CA HIS A 627 -0.43 27.25 -2.94
C HIS A 627 -0.50 27.43 -1.41
N PRO A 628 -1.68 27.27 -0.78
CA PRO A 628 -1.80 27.39 0.67
C PRO A 628 -0.85 26.46 1.42
N VAL A 629 -0.76 25.21 0.95
CA VAL A 629 0.02 24.15 1.57
C VAL A 629 0.72 23.31 0.51
N ASP A 630 1.86 22.75 0.88
CA ASP A 630 2.63 21.81 0.06
C ASP A 630 2.07 20.38 0.18
N ALA A 631 2.49 19.47 -0.70
CA ALA A 631 2.20 18.04 -0.57
C ALA A 631 2.88 17.40 0.66
N GLY A 632 2.37 16.25 1.12
CA GLY A 632 2.95 15.46 2.23
C GLY A 632 3.26 16.30 3.49
N ASN A 633 4.49 16.20 4.00
CA ASN A 633 4.99 17.01 5.12
C ASN A 633 5.67 18.34 4.69
N GLY A 634 5.68 18.67 3.39
CA GLY A 634 6.33 19.87 2.87
C GLY A 634 5.77 21.19 3.45
N MET A 635 6.65 22.18 3.61
CA MET A 635 6.35 23.47 4.24
C MET A 635 6.47 24.67 3.27
N ASN A 636 6.49 24.40 1.96
CA ASN A 636 6.72 25.42 0.92
C ASN A 636 5.44 26.09 0.39
N GLY A 637 4.27 25.86 1.00
CA GLY A 637 3.06 26.67 0.76
C GLY A 637 3.12 28.04 1.45
N TRP A 638 2.21 28.97 1.13
CA TRP A 638 2.20 30.29 1.75
C TRP A 638 1.68 30.28 3.20
N MET A 639 0.77 29.36 3.56
CA MET A 639 0.39 29.17 4.97
C MET A 639 1.59 28.61 5.73
N LYS A 640 1.95 29.25 6.85
CA LYS A 640 2.96 28.78 7.81
C LYS A 640 2.27 28.44 9.14
N PRO A 641 2.81 27.51 9.96
CA PRO A 641 2.21 27.18 11.25
C PRO A 641 2.06 28.41 12.13
N SER A 642 1.00 28.47 12.93
CA SER A 642 0.75 29.57 13.87
C SER A 642 1.82 29.68 14.97
N THR A 643 1.80 30.80 15.69
CA THR A 643 2.77 31.07 16.77
C THR A 643 2.55 30.09 17.93
N GLU A 644 1.30 29.73 18.18
CA GLU A 644 0.85 28.74 19.15
C GLU A 644 1.46 27.36 18.86
N GLU A 645 1.30 26.83 17.65
CA GLU A 645 1.88 25.55 17.22
C GLU A 645 3.40 25.52 17.35
N LYS A 646 4.08 26.59 16.91
CA LYS A 646 5.54 26.73 17.04
C LYS A 646 5.99 26.72 18.51
N ILE A 647 5.21 27.33 19.41
CA ILE A 647 5.48 27.30 20.85
C ILE A 647 5.26 25.89 21.43
N GLU A 648 4.26 25.14 20.98
CA GLU A 648 4.06 23.75 21.41
C GLU A 648 5.14 22.80 20.88
N GLU A 649 5.59 22.96 19.64
CA GLU A 649 6.72 22.24 19.04
C GLU A 649 8.02 22.49 19.82
N VAL A 650 8.32 23.75 20.15
CA VAL A 650 9.49 24.11 20.98
C VAL A 650 9.37 23.53 22.39
N LYS A 651 8.18 23.56 23.01
CA LYS A 651 7.94 22.92 24.33
C LYS A 651 8.13 21.40 24.27
N ARG A 652 7.75 20.73 23.18
CA ARG A 652 8.02 19.29 22.97
C ARG A 652 9.53 19.03 22.94
N LYS A 653 10.27 19.74 22.09
CA LYS A 653 11.73 19.58 21.91
C LYS A 653 12.53 19.91 23.18
N ALA A 654 12.03 20.81 24.02
CA ALA A 654 12.61 21.13 25.32
C ALA A 654 12.33 20.09 26.44
N SER A 655 11.41 19.13 26.24
CA SER A 655 10.98 18.19 27.30
C SER A 655 11.76 16.87 27.38
N ALA A 656 12.75 16.67 26.51
CA ALA A 656 13.50 15.42 26.39
C ALA A 656 14.76 15.34 27.28
N PRO A 657 15.08 14.18 27.90
CA PRO A 657 16.27 14.00 28.73
C PRO A 657 17.59 14.30 27.99
N GLU A 658 18.62 14.70 28.74
CA GLU A 658 19.96 15.02 28.19
C GLU A 658 20.83 13.78 27.89
N GLN A 659 20.38 12.58 28.24
CA GLN A 659 21.09 11.34 27.94
C GLN A 659 21.13 11.11 26.42
N GLN A 660 22.30 10.78 25.87
CA GLN A 660 22.50 10.58 24.44
C GLN A 660 22.89 9.14 24.11
N PHE A 661 22.31 8.60 23.04
CA PHE A 661 22.55 7.25 22.55
C PHE A 661 23.20 7.24 21.15
N THR A 662 24.07 6.27 20.91
CA THR A 662 24.71 6.00 19.61
C THR A 662 23.86 5.05 18.75
N ARG A 663 24.16 5.00 17.45
CA ARG A 663 23.55 4.05 16.51
C ARG A 663 23.66 2.60 17.01
N GLN A 664 24.86 2.20 17.44
CA GLN A 664 25.22 0.85 17.89
C GLN A 664 24.62 0.46 19.26
N GLU A 665 24.02 1.41 19.98
CA GLU A 665 23.20 1.12 21.15
C GLU A 665 21.77 0.86 20.70
N ILE A 666 21.17 1.80 19.96
CA ILE A 666 19.78 1.75 19.47
C ILE A 666 19.52 0.46 18.67
N GLU A 667 20.43 0.06 17.78
CA GLU A 667 20.30 -1.15 16.93
C GLU A 667 20.16 -2.47 17.69
N LYS A 668 20.44 -2.51 19.00
CA LYS A 668 20.24 -3.72 19.83
C LYS A 668 18.78 -3.94 20.22
N HIS A 669 18.00 -2.86 20.29
CA HIS A 669 16.65 -2.84 20.85
C HIS A 669 15.60 -3.02 19.75
N HIS A 670 15.67 -4.15 19.04
CA HIS A 670 14.89 -4.46 17.83
C HIS A 670 13.88 -5.62 18.00
N THR A 671 13.47 -5.96 19.23
CA THR A 671 12.66 -7.16 19.53
C THR A 671 11.38 -6.81 20.30
N GLU A 672 10.37 -7.70 20.29
CA GLU A 672 9.08 -7.40 20.96
C GLU A 672 9.18 -7.24 22.49
N ASP A 673 10.21 -7.83 23.12
CA ASP A 673 10.48 -7.70 24.56
C ASP A 673 11.52 -6.59 24.87
N ASP A 674 12.09 -5.94 23.84
CA ASP A 674 13.09 -4.87 23.94
C ASP A 674 13.11 -4.06 22.63
N CYS A 675 12.27 -3.02 22.55
CA CYS A 675 11.93 -2.28 21.33
C CYS A 675 12.13 -0.77 21.51
N TRP A 676 13.19 -0.18 20.93
CA TRP A 676 13.38 1.27 20.91
C TRP A 676 13.07 1.87 19.54
N ILE A 677 12.51 3.08 19.52
CA ILE A 677 12.25 3.85 18.30
C ILE A 677 12.80 5.28 18.41
N VAL A 678 13.06 5.91 17.27
CA VAL A 678 13.61 7.28 17.19
C VAL A 678 12.60 8.23 16.52
N VAL A 679 12.14 9.25 17.24
CA VAL A 679 11.18 10.26 16.74
C VAL A 679 11.68 11.68 17.05
N GLU A 680 11.77 12.53 16.03
CA GLU A 680 12.34 13.89 16.09
C GLU A 680 13.80 13.93 16.64
N GLY A 681 14.54 12.83 16.55
CA GLY A 681 15.88 12.68 17.13
C GLY A 681 15.90 12.35 18.63
N ASN A 682 14.74 12.15 19.25
CA ASN A 682 14.62 11.59 20.60
C ASN A 682 14.45 10.07 20.54
N VAL A 683 14.92 9.37 21.58
CA VAL A 683 14.84 7.90 21.71
C VAL A 683 13.78 7.53 22.74
N TYR A 684 12.95 6.55 22.39
CA TYR A 684 11.82 6.09 23.19
C TYR A 684 11.84 4.57 23.33
N ASP A 685 11.52 4.07 24.52
CA ASP A 685 11.26 2.66 24.77
C ASP A 685 9.78 2.35 24.45
N ALA A 686 9.53 1.76 23.28
CA ALA A 686 8.18 1.45 22.82
C ALA A 686 7.67 0.08 23.31
N THR A 687 8.48 -0.70 24.04
CA THR A 687 8.18 -2.08 24.45
C THR A 687 6.83 -2.18 25.17
N SER A 688 6.54 -1.24 26.08
CA SER A 688 5.26 -1.20 26.81
C SER A 688 4.05 -0.89 25.91
N VAL A 689 4.27 -0.17 24.81
CA VAL A 689 3.23 0.33 23.88
C VAL A 689 2.76 -0.76 22.92
N LEU A 690 3.65 -1.68 22.53
CA LEU A 690 3.35 -2.81 21.63
C LEU A 690 2.13 -3.63 22.07
N SER A 691 1.88 -3.71 23.38
CA SER A 691 0.80 -4.50 23.97
C SER A 691 -0.62 -3.92 23.82
N TRP A 692 -0.75 -2.62 23.52
CA TRP A 692 -2.04 -1.91 23.43
C TRP A 692 -2.15 -0.94 22.25
N HIS A 693 -1.11 -0.81 21.43
CA HIS A 693 -1.09 0.12 20.30
C HIS A 693 -2.27 -0.12 19.32
N PRO A 694 -3.09 0.89 18.99
CA PRO A 694 -4.29 0.70 18.14
C PRO A 694 -4.01 0.19 16.72
N GLY A 695 -2.83 0.48 16.16
CA GLY A 695 -2.36 -0.08 14.88
C GLY A 695 -1.72 -1.47 14.99
N GLY A 696 -1.78 -2.11 16.16
CA GLY A 696 -1.03 -3.32 16.49
C GLY A 696 0.48 -3.09 16.62
N LYS A 697 1.22 -4.17 16.90
CA LYS A 697 2.69 -4.13 17.05
C LYS A 697 3.46 -3.88 15.75
N GLY A 698 2.94 -4.32 14.60
CA GLY A 698 3.64 -4.31 13.30
C GLY A 698 4.24 -2.95 12.91
N PRO A 699 3.46 -1.86 12.90
CA PRO A 699 3.96 -0.52 12.55
C PRO A 699 5.09 -0.02 13.46
N ILE A 700 5.11 -0.38 14.74
CA ILE A 700 6.19 -0.01 15.66
C ILE A 700 7.41 -0.93 15.43
N MET A 701 7.18 -2.24 15.27
CA MET A 701 8.25 -3.21 15.02
C MET A 701 8.99 -2.97 13.69
N ALA A 702 8.32 -2.39 12.69
CA ALA A 702 8.93 -1.92 11.44
C ALA A 702 9.95 -0.76 11.64
N HIS A 703 10.12 -0.27 12.87
CA HIS A 703 11.07 0.77 13.27
C HIS A 703 11.92 0.38 14.49
N ALA A 704 11.78 -0.84 15.02
CA ALA A 704 12.46 -1.27 16.24
C ALA A 704 13.99 -1.33 16.04
N GLY A 705 14.73 -0.59 16.86
CA GLY A 705 16.17 -0.40 16.75
C GLY A 705 16.62 0.40 15.53
N ALA A 706 15.69 0.95 14.73
CA ALA A 706 15.99 1.54 13.44
C ALA A 706 16.33 3.05 13.55
N LEU A 707 17.33 3.50 12.78
CA LEU A 707 17.87 4.86 12.84
C LEU A 707 17.76 5.58 11.48
N HIS A 708 16.53 5.92 11.08
CA HIS A 708 16.20 6.62 9.84
C HIS A 708 15.11 7.67 10.08
N MET A 709 14.85 8.56 9.11
CA MET A 709 13.91 9.67 9.31
C MET A 709 12.45 9.21 9.29
N ASP A 710 12.13 8.18 8.50
CA ASP A 710 10.76 7.72 8.22
C ASP A 710 9.98 7.48 9.52
N THR A 711 10.59 6.92 10.58
CA THR A 711 9.95 6.74 11.91
C THR A 711 9.37 8.05 12.48
N THR A 712 10.05 9.18 12.23
CA THR A 712 9.58 10.51 12.62
C THR A 712 8.43 10.99 11.74
N ASP A 713 8.52 10.79 10.42
CA ASP A 713 7.47 11.19 9.47
C ASP A 713 6.20 10.36 9.62
N GLU A 714 6.32 9.03 9.73
CA GLU A 714 5.21 8.12 10.03
C GLU A 714 4.55 8.50 11.36
N PHE A 715 5.33 8.72 12.43
CA PHE A 715 4.77 9.15 13.71
C PHE A 715 4.04 10.49 13.59
N MET A 716 4.69 11.52 13.04
CA MET A 716 4.14 12.88 13.00
C MET A 716 2.93 13.03 12.07
N SER A 717 2.82 12.17 11.06
CA SER A 717 1.68 12.15 10.13
C SER A 717 0.44 11.53 10.76
N ILE A 718 0.60 10.41 11.49
CA ILE A 718 -0.53 9.66 12.08
C ILE A 718 -1.02 10.29 13.40
N HIS A 719 -0.11 10.75 14.26
CA HIS A 719 -0.39 10.84 15.69
C HIS A 719 -0.86 12.21 16.20
N ASP A 720 -1.90 12.17 17.04
CA ASP A 720 -2.56 13.30 17.67
C ASP A 720 -1.81 13.78 18.94
N ASN A 721 -2.43 14.67 19.73
CA ASN A 721 -1.83 15.19 20.96
C ASN A 721 -1.92 14.20 22.15
N TYR A 722 -2.88 13.27 22.19
CA TYR A 722 -2.91 12.17 23.16
C TYR A 722 -1.73 11.21 22.93
N ALA A 723 -1.52 10.75 21.69
CA ALA A 723 -0.39 9.88 21.34
C ALA A 723 0.96 10.56 21.60
N GLN A 724 1.10 11.87 21.37
CA GLN A 724 2.28 12.64 21.79
C GLN A 724 2.48 12.68 23.31
N SER A 725 1.41 12.60 24.11
CA SER A 725 1.53 12.51 25.58
C SER A 725 2.01 11.13 26.01
N LYS A 726 1.53 10.06 25.35
CA LYS A 726 2.04 8.69 25.54
C LYS A 726 3.47 8.47 25.05
N LEU A 727 3.89 9.17 24.00
CA LEU A 727 5.28 9.17 23.58
C LEU A 727 6.19 9.80 24.66
N LYS A 728 5.74 10.87 25.34
CA LYS A 728 6.47 11.51 26.45
C LYS A 728 6.57 10.65 27.72
N GLU A 729 5.65 9.72 27.95
CA GLU A 729 5.76 8.77 29.08
C GLU A 729 6.93 7.79 28.90
N ASN A 730 7.35 7.54 27.66
CA ASN A 730 8.31 6.49 27.28
C ASN A 730 9.68 7.04 26.80
N ILE A 731 9.96 8.33 27.02
CA ILE A 731 11.17 8.98 26.51
C ILE A 731 12.40 8.69 27.38
N ILE A 732 13.45 8.14 26.78
CA ILE A 732 14.68 7.75 27.48
C ILE A 732 15.88 8.67 27.18
N GLY A 733 15.84 9.42 26.07
CA GLY A 733 16.88 10.41 25.76
C GLY A 733 16.86 10.90 24.31
N LYS A 734 18.05 11.21 23.78
CA LYS A 734 18.29 11.78 22.45
C LYS A 734 19.29 10.93 21.67
N VAL A 735 19.29 10.99 20.34
CA VAL A 735 20.39 10.41 19.55
C VAL A 735 21.58 11.38 19.52
N THR A 736 22.80 10.86 19.50
CA THR A 736 24.02 11.68 19.38
C THR A 736 24.03 12.51 18.08
N GLY A 737 24.75 13.63 18.07
CA GLY A 737 24.87 14.48 16.87
C GLY A 737 25.40 13.75 15.62
N LYS A 738 26.24 12.72 15.79
CA LYS A 738 26.69 11.84 14.69
C LYS A 738 25.54 10.98 14.13
N ALA A 739 24.68 10.46 15.00
CA ALA A 739 23.49 9.72 14.60
C ALA A 739 22.49 10.61 13.85
N MET A 740 22.22 11.84 14.32
CA MET A 740 21.40 12.82 13.59
C MET A 740 21.95 13.12 12.19
N SER A 741 23.26 13.36 12.05
CA SER A 741 23.88 13.60 10.73
C SER A 741 23.77 12.39 9.80
N HIS A 742 23.83 11.17 10.34
CA HIS A 742 23.64 9.95 9.57
C HIS A 742 22.19 9.77 9.11
N MET A 743 21.19 9.97 9.98
CA MET A 743 19.77 9.92 9.62
C MET A 743 19.45 10.90 8.48
N LYS A 744 19.99 12.13 8.55
CA LYS A 744 19.83 13.13 7.50
C LYS A 744 20.47 12.72 6.18
N ARG A 745 21.70 12.17 6.22
CA ARG A 745 22.37 11.67 5.00
C ARG A 745 21.59 10.51 4.36
N VAL A 746 21.09 9.57 5.16
CA VAL A 746 20.28 8.44 4.65
C VAL A 746 18.97 8.92 4.04
N ALA A 747 18.28 9.87 4.68
CA ALA A 747 17.07 10.47 4.11
C ALA A 747 17.36 11.21 2.80
N GLN A 748 18.40 12.04 2.75
CA GLN A 748 18.77 12.78 1.55
C GLN A 748 19.20 11.84 0.40
N GLN A 749 20.01 10.81 0.68
CA GLN A 749 20.36 9.81 -0.32
C GLN A 749 19.12 9.07 -0.83
N LYS A 750 18.20 8.68 0.05
CA LYS A 750 16.93 8.05 -0.33
C LYS A 750 16.04 8.98 -1.16
N GLU A 751 16.08 10.30 -0.94
CA GLU A 751 15.39 11.29 -1.80
C GLU A 751 16.07 11.42 -3.17
N GLU A 752 17.40 11.44 -3.21
CA GLU A 752 18.22 11.50 -4.44
C GLU A 752 18.03 10.22 -5.28
N GLU A 753 18.19 9.03 -4.69
CA GLU A 753 17.98 7.71 -5.28
C GLU A 753 16.55 7.53 -5.83
N ASN A 754 15.51 7.92 -5.08
CA ASN A 754 14.12 7.90 -5.58
C ASN A 754 13.86 8.92 -6.71
N SER A 755 14.69 9.96 -6.85
CA SER A 755 14.59 10.91 -7.96
C SER A 755 15.30 10.41 -9.24
N GLU A 756 16.35 9.59 -9.10
CA GLU A 756 17.10 9.00 -10.22
C GLU A 756 16.55 7.64 -10.69
N ALA A 757 15.78 6.93 -9.86
CA ALA A 757 15.18 5.62 -10.16
C ALA A 757 14.21 5.57 -11.36
N GLY A 758 13.91 6.71 -12.00
CA GLY A 758 13.09 6.79 -13.23
C GLY A 758 13.75 6.25 -14.51
N GLY A 759 14.76 5.37 -14.39
CA GLY A 759 15.64 4.91 -15.48
C GLY A 759 15.75 3.40 -15.66
N GLU A 760 14.91 2.58 -15.00
CA GLU A 760 14.99 1.12 -15.12
C GLU A 760 14.72 0.62 -16.56
N SER A 761 15.53 -0.34 -17.02
CA SER A 761 15.36 -0.97 -18.32
C SER A 761 14.17 -1.94 -18.29
N PRO A 762 13.17 -1.83 -19.18
CA PRO A 762 12.02 -2.75 -19.22
C PRO A 762 12.40 -4.18 -19.64
N ASP A 763 13.67 -4.44 -19.96
CA ASP A 763 14.20 -5.78 -20.21
C ASP A 763 14.62 -6.52 -18.92
N VAL A 764 14.68 -5.83 -17.77
CA VAL A 764 15.06 -6.37 -16.45
C VAL A 764 13.81 -6.48 -15.56
N ALA A 765 13.71 -7.57 -14.78
CA ALA A 765 12.53 -7.85 -13.97
C ALA A 765 12.63 -7.47 -12.48
N MET A 766 13.85 -7.39 -11.92
CA MET A 766 14.06 -7.12 -10.49
C MET A 766 14.40 -5.65 -10.21
N ASN A 767 13.86 -5.16 -9.10
CA ASN A 767 14.08 -3.83 -8.53
C ASN A 767 14.38 -4.01 -7.03
N GLU A 768 15.32 -3.26 -6.47
CA GLU A 768 15.82 -3.47 -5.10
C GLU A 768 14.76 -3.14 -4.02
N HIS A 769 13.86 -2.20 -4.31
CA HIS A 769 12.84 -1.69 -3.39
C HIS A 769 11.41 -2.14 -3.74
N LYS A 770 11.23 -2.94 -4.81
CA LYS A 770 9.89 -3.34 -5.29
C LYS A 770 9.75 -4.84 -5.57
N TRP A 771 8.76 -5.43 -4.92
CA TRP A 771 8.33 -6.81 -5.14
C TRP A 771 7.61 -6.95 -6.47
N THR A 772 8.02 -7.96 -7.24
CA THR A 772 7.55 -8.25 -8.59
C THR A 772 7.06 -9.70 -8.67
N GLN A 773 5.89 -9.92 -9.28
CA GLN A 773 5.28 -11.24 -9.36
C GLN A 773 5.96 -12.13 -10.42
N ALA A 774 6.39 -13.33 -10.05
CA ALA A 774 7.01 -14.33 -10.93
C ALA A 774 6.24 -15.67 -10.90
N LYS A 775 6.00 -16.26 -12.09
CA LYS A 775 5.03 -17.36 -12.27
C LYS A 775 5.71 -18.72 -12.37
N LEU A 776 5.28 -19.72 -11.62
CA LEU A 776 5.83 -21.08 -11.69
C LEU A 776 5.45 -21.71 -13.03
N VAL A 777 6.41 -21.77 -13.95
CA VAL A 777 6.26 -22.37 -15.29
C VAL A 777 6.40 -23.88 -15.22
N LYS A 778 7.29 -24.39 -14.35
CA LYS A 778 7.61 -25.83 -14.31
C LYS A 778 8.20 -26.29 -12.97
N LYS A 779 7.81 -27.48 -12.52
CA LYS A 779 8.41 -28.17 -11.36
C LYS A 779 9.10 -29.47 -11.78
N LYS A 780 10.29 -29.76 -11.26
CA LYS A 780 11.03 -31.01 -11.54
C LYS A 780 11.62 -31.62 -10.26
N ARG A 781 11.26 -32.87 -9.98
CA ARG A 781 11.81 -33.67 -8.88
C ARG A 781 13.29 -33.99 -9.12
N LEU A 782 14.12 -33.81 -8.09
CA LEU A 782 15.54 -34.21 -8.09
C LEU A 782 15.84 -35.29 -7.04
N SER A 783 15.30 -35.15 -5.81
CA SER A 783 15.37 -36.16 -4.75
C SER A 783 14.08 -36.20 -3.91
N ASP A 784 14.02 -37.06 -2.89
CA ASP A 784 12.89 -37.17 -1.96
C ASP A 784 12.59 -35.90 -1.14
N ASP A 785 13.50 -34.91 -1.12
CA ASP A 785 13.26 -33.58 -0.56
C ASP A 785 13.62 -32.40 -1.48
N THR A 786 14.31 -32.61 -2.59
CA THR A 786 14.84 -31.54 -3.44
C THR A 786 14.14 -31.47 -4.80
N GLN A 787 13.81 -30.24 -5.22
CA GLN A 787 13.22 -29.92 -6.53
C GLN A 787 13.88 -28.72 -7.21
N GLN A 788 13.87 -28.74 -8.55
CA GLN A 788 14.12 -27.59 -9.41
C GLN A 788 12.78 -26.94 -9.77
N TYR A 789 12.74 -25.61 -9.73
CA TYR A 789 11.60 -24.76 -10.00
C TYR A 789 11.99 -23.76 -11.08
N THR A 790 11.28 -23.72 -12.21
CA THR A 790 11.49 -22.72 -13.26
C THR A 790 10.38 -21.68 -13.16
N PHE A 791 10.76 -20.43 -12.90
CA PHE A 791 9.85 -19.29 -12.78
C PHE A 791 9.98 -18.38 -14.00
N GLY A 792 8.87 -17.93 -14.56
CA GLY A 792 8.80 -16.95 -15.63
C GLY A 792 8.69 -15.53 -15.07
N LEU A 793 9.45 -14.62 -15.66
CA LEU A 793 9.43 -13.19 -15.37
C LEU A 793 8.21 -12.53 -16.04
N PRO A 794 7.70 -11.41 -15.50
CA PRO A 794 6.60 -10.70 -16.13
C PRO A 794 7.07 -10.04 -17.44
N PRO A 795 6.33 -10.22 -18.56
CA PRO A 795 6.62 -9.50 -19.79
C PRO A 795 6.54 -7.97 -19.58
N PRO A 796 7.42 -7.17 -20.21
CA PRO A 796 8.33 -7.54 -21.29
C PRO A 796 9.74 -8.01 -20.87
N ALA A 797 10.02 -8.16 -19.57
CA ALA A 797 11.36 -8.45 -19.07
C ALA A 797 11.89 -9.83 -19.51
N LYS A 798 13.20 -9.90 -19.74
CA LYS A 798 13.94 -11.11 -20.13
C LYS A 798 15.08 -11.45 -19.16
N LYS A 799 15.74 -10.43 -18.63
CA LYS A 799 16.86 -10.54 -17.69
C LYS A 799 16.36 -10.57 -16.27
N LEU A 800 16.93 -11.44 -15.45
CA LEU A 800 16.63 -11.49 -14.02
C LEU A 800 17.15 -10.23 -13.30
N GLY A 801 18.37 -9.79 -13.60
CA GLY A 801 19.00 -8.62 -12.96
C GLY A 801 19.85 -8.94 -11.72
N LEU A 802 20.56 -10.07 -11.71
CA LEU A 802 21.53 -10.44 -10.67
C LEU A 802 22.95 -10.52 -11.22
N GLU A 803 23.95 -10.05 -10.47
CA GLU A 803 25.35 -10.39 -10.68
C GLU A 803 25.70 -11.77 -10.07
N THR A 804 26.80 -12.37 -10.51
CA THR A 804 27.27 -13.67 -9.99
C THR A 804 27.66 -13.54 -8.51
N GLY A 805 27.05 -14.34 -7.65
CA GLY A 805 27.21 -14.26 -6.19
C GLY A 805 26.01 -13.63 -5.48
N GLN A 806 25.14 -12.90 -6.19
CA GLN A 806 23.93 -12.29 -5.64
C GLN A 806 22.75 -13.25 -5.58
N HIS A 807 21.69 -12.83 -4.90
CA HIS A 807 20.53 -13.64 -4.52
C HIS A 807 19.24 -12.92 -4.86
N VAL A 808 18.19 -13.69 -5.15
CA VAL A 808 16.81 -13.19 -5.22
C VAL A 808 16.14 -13.38 -3.86
N GLN A 809 15.48 -12.34 -3.36
CA GLN A 809 14.57 -12.51 -2.23
C GLN A 809 13.23 -13.02 -2.75
N VAL A 810 12.76 -14.17 -2.23
CA VAL A 810 11.45 -14.74 -2.58
C VAL A 810 10.47 -14.45 -1.45
N GLY A 811 9.32 -13.86 -1.79
CA GLY A 811 8.23 -13.52 -0.89
C GLY A 811 6.96 -14.33 -1.16
N PHE A 812 6.14 -14.51 -0.11
CA PHE A 812 4.78 -15.06 -0.23
C PHE A 812 3.89 -14.43 0.85
N HIS A 813 2.64 -14.10 0.50
CA HIS A 813 1.78 -13.28 1.35
C HIS A 813 1.05 -14.11 2.43
N PHE A 814 1.10 -13.63 3.66
CA PHE A 814 0.31 -14.09 4.80
C PHE A 814 -0.64 -12.97 5.25
N LYS A 815 -1.59 -13.26 6.16
CA LYS A 815 -2.62 -12.31 6.61
C LYS A 815 -2.02 -11.01 7.19
N ASP A 816 -0.82 -11.11 7.77
CA ASP A 816 -0.15 -10.05 8.53
C ASP A 816 1.02 -9.38 7.80
N GLN A 817 1.70 -10.07 6.86
CA GLN A 817 2.92 -9.61 6.20
C GLN A 817 3.34 -10.52 5.02
N LEU A 818 4.31 -10.06 4.23
CA LEU A 818 5.05 -10.87 3.26
C LEU A 818 6.15 -11.68 3.97
N VAL A 819 6.11 -13.02 3.87
CA VAL A 819 7.16 -13.88 4.42
C VAL A 819 8.27 -14.06 3.39
N VAL A 820 9.43 -13.44 3.65
CA VAL A 820 10.57 -13.36 2.73
C VAL A 820 11.69 -14.34 3.09
N ARG A 821 12.28 -15.03 2.10
CA ARG A 821 13.53 -15.80 2.25
C ARG A 821 14.46 -15.62 1.03
N PRO A 822 15.79 -15.47 1.23
CA PRO A 822 16.73 -15.40 0.11
C PRO A 822 16.94 -16.77 -0.54
N TYR A 823 17.11 -16.78 -1.85
CA TYR A 823 17.51 -17.94 -2.65
C TYR A 823 18.50 -17.51 -3.74
N THR A 824 19.43 -18.40 -4.07
CA THR A 824 20.35 -18.19 -5.19
C THR A 824 19.87 -18.98 -6.42
N PRO A 825 19.60 -18.33 -7.57
CA PRO A 825 19.28 -19.01 -8.82
C PRO A 825 20.48 -19.79 -9.38
N VAL A 826 20.19 -20.94 -10.00
CA VAL A 826 21.19 -21.76 -10.71
C VAL A 826 21.16 -21.54 -12.23
N ARG A 827 20.26 -20.67 -12.70
CA ARG A 827 20.11 -20.12 -14.05
C ARG A 827 19.23 -18.86 -13.97
N PRO A 828 19.46 -17.80 -14.76
CA PRO A 828 20.64 -17.57 -15.59
C PRO A 828 21.90 -17.38 -14.73
N ILE A 829 23.05 -17.83 -15.24
CA ILE A 829 24.40 -17.51 -14.76
C ILE A 829 25.17 -16.71 -15.82
N PHE A 830 24.79 -16.82 -17.09
CA PHE A 830 25.38 -16.12 -18.23
C PHE A 830 24.29 -15.38 -19.03
N ASP A 831 24.64 -14.27 -19.68
CA ASP A 831 23.72 -13.44 -20.46
C ASP A 831 23.05 -14.19 -21.63
N GLU A 832 23.64 -15.27 -22.13
CA GLU A 832 23.04 -16.13 -23.15
C GLU A 832 21.91 -17.03 -22.61
N GLU A 833 21.73 -17.11 -21.28
CA GLU A 833 20.66 -17.85 -20.62
C GLU A 833 19.43 -16.99 -20.26
N ASP A 834 19.45 -15.68 -20.54
CA ASP A 834 18.34 -14.74 -20.28
C ASP A 834 17.17 -14.95 -21.26
N ASP A 835 16.37 -16.00 -20.99
CA ASP A 835 15.19 -16.39 -21.78
C ASP A 835 13.85 -15.88 -21.22
N GLY A 836 13.88 -14.97 -20.23
CA GLY A 836 12.70 -14.55 -19.48
C GLY A 836 12.29 -15.52 -18.36
N THR A 837 13.14 -16.49 -18.01
CA THR A 837 12.90 -17.40 -16.90
C THR A 837 14.15 -17.63 -16.04
N PHE A 838 13.97 -18.00 -14.78
CA PHE A 838 15.05 -18.35 -13.86
C PHE A 838 14.76 -19.68 -13.14
N ASP A 839 15.82 -20.40 -12.76
CA ASP A 839 15.72 -21.68 -12.07
C ASP A 839 16.21 -21.58 -10.62
N LEU A 840 15.36 -21.96 -9.66
CA LEU A 840 15.76 -22.22 -8.28
C LEU A 840 15.88 -23.73 -8.04
N ILE A 841 16.89 -24.17 -7.28
CA ILE A 841 16.92 -25.52 -6.70
C ILE A 841 16.74 -25.38 -5.20
N VAL A 842 15.63 -25.91 -4.69
CA VAL A 842 15.21 -25.76 -3.30
C VAL A 842 14.97 -27.10 -2.65
N LYS A 843 15.48 -27.23 -1.43
CA LYS A 843 15.31 -28.35 -0.52
C LYS A 843 14.13 -28.08 0.42
N THR A 844 13.17 -29.01 0.48
CA THR A 844 11.96 -28.90 1.30
C THR A 844 12.17 -29.50 2.67
N TYR A 845 12.14 -28.66 3.69
CA TYR A 845 12.20 -29.09 5.09
C TYR A 845 10.79 -29.44 5.56
N PHE A 846 10.35 -30.69 5.32
CA PHE A 846 9.01 -31.15 5.67
C PHE A 846 8.72 -31.05 7.19
N PRO A 847 7.45 -30.86 7.59
CA PRO A 847 7.03 -31.02 8.99
C PRO A 847 7.13 -32.48 9.44
N ASP A 848 7.32 -32.69 10.74
CA ASP A 848 7.28 -34.00 11.41
C ASP A 848 6.46 -33.92 12.72
N GLN A 849 6.68 -34.80 13.69
CA GLN A 849 5.94 -34.79 14.97
C GLN A 849 6.54 -33.83 16.02
N ASP A 850 7.81 -33.43 15.88
CA ASP A 850 8.50 -32.52 16.80
C ASP A 850 8.51 -31.06 16.29
N GLN A 851 8.46 -30.84 14.96
CA GLN A 851 8.65 -29.50 14.35
C GLN A 851 7.74 -29.19 13.12
N PRO A 852 7.37 -27.89 12.92
CA PRO A 852 6.49 -27.42 11.84
C PRO A 852 7.09 -27.39 10.43
N GLY A 853 8.38 -27.74 10.27
CA GLY A 853 9.09 -27.64 8.99
C GLY A 853 9.44 -26.20 8.57
N GLY A 854 9.96 -26.06 7.35
CA GLY A 854 10.42 -24.80 6.77
C GLY A 854 9.38 -24.17 5.83
N THR A 855 8.72 -23.09 6.28
CA THR A 855 7.64 -22.35 5.61
C THR A 855 7.79 -22.23 4.08
N MET A 856 8.67 -21.36 3.60
CA MET A 856 8.82 -21.10 2.16
C MET A 856 9.15 -22.36 1.36
N SER A 857 9.99 -23.24 1.91
CA SER A 857 10.35 -24.51 1.24
C SER A 857 9.18 -25.50 1.11
N ASN A 858 8.13 -25.36 1.93
CA ASN A 858 6.88 -26.11 1.81
C ASN A 858 5.85 -25.37 0.95
N ILE A 859 5.82 -24.03 0.96
CA ILE A 859 5.01 -23.25 0.02
C ILE A 859 5.41 -23.61 -1.41
N LEU A 860 6.70 -23.47 -1.74
CA LEU A 860 7.26 -23.84 -3.04
C LEU A 860 6.92 -25.28 -3.43
N ASP A 861 7.01 -26.24 -2.50
CA ASP A 861 6.65 -27.63 -2.79
C ASP A 861 5.14 -27.86 -2.97
N CYS A 862 4.28 -27.03 -2.38
CA CYS A 862 2.85 -27.06 -2.59
C CYS A 862 2.38 -26.27 -3.82
N LEU A 863 3.22 -25.38 -4.38
CA LEU A 863 2.87 -24.60 -5.58
C LEU A 863 2.60 -25.50 -6.80
N ARG A 864 1.62 -25.07 -7.59
CA ARG A 864 1.17 -25.69 -8.85
C ARG A 864 1.71 -24.91 -10.04
N GLU A 865 1.90 -25.58 -11.17
CA GLU A 865 2.28 -24.91 -12.42
C GLU A 865 1.17 -23.93 -12.81
N GLY A 866 1.51 -22.64 -12.89
CA GLY A 866 0.57 -21.54 -13.04
C GLY A 866 0.44 -20.60 -11.83
N GLU A 867 0.78 -21.03 -10.61
CA GLU A 867 0.75 -20.16 -9.41
C GLU A 867 2.01 -19.29 -9.31
N GLU A 868 1.95 -18.17 -8.58
CA GLU A 868 3.03 -17.17 -8.49
C GLU A 868 3.72 -17.06 -7.12
N ILE A 869 4.90 -16.42 -7.13
CA ILE A 869 5.65 -15.92 -5.96
C ILE A 869 6.03 -14.45 -6.17
N GLU A 870 6.37 -13.73 -5.12
CA GLU A 870 7.03 -12.43 -5.26
C GLU A 870 8.56 -12.58 -5.30
N ILE A 871 9.22 -11.74 -6.10
CA ILE A 871 10.67 -11.59 -6.14
C ILE A 871 11.11 -10.12 -5.95
N LYS A 872 12.22 -9.91 -5.24
CA LYS A 872 12.88 -8.58 -5.07
C LYS A 872 14.39 -8.73 -5.04
N GLY A 873 15.12 -7.70 -5.47
CA GLY A 873 16.57 -7.61 -5.43
C GLY A 873 17.14 -6.78 -6.60
N PRO A 874 18.46 -6.82 -6.87
CA PRO A 874 19.45 -7.76 -6.33
C PRO A 874 19.64 -7.71 -4.81
N SER A 875 20.22 -8.75 -4.24
CA SER A 875 20.51 -8.84 -2.81
C SER A 875 21.77 -9.66 -2.53
N GLY A 876 22.51 -9.31 -1.48
CA GLY A 876 23.82 -9.89 -1.16
C GLY A 876 24.98 -9.02 -1.64
N GLY A 877 25.94 -8.78 -0.73
CA GLY A 877 27.07 -7.87 -0.96
C GLY A 877 28.25 -8.46 -1.75
N ILE A 878 28.31 -9.79 -1.92
CA ILE A 878 29.38 -10.48 -2.65
C ILE A 878 29.04 -10.57 -4.14
N ARG A 879 29.89 -9.98 -4.98
CA ARG A 879 29.74 -9.95 -6.44
C ARG A 879 31.04 -10.39 -7.12
N TYR A 880 30.99 -11.39 -7.99
CA TYR A 880 32.15 -11.89 -8.73
C TYR A 880 32.27 -11.19 -10.09
N LEU A 881 33.37 -10.44 -10.27
CA LEU A 881 33.60 -9.58 -11.42
C LEU A 881 34.44 -10.25 -12.54
N GLY A 882 34.95 -11.46 -12.28
CA GLY A 882 35.75 -12.25 -13.23
C GLY A 882 37.26 -12.21 -12.96
N HIS A 883 37.96 -13.25 -13.42
CA HIS A 883 39.44 -13.37 -13.36
C HIS A 883 40.03 -13.08 -11.96
N GLY A 884 39.39 -13.60 -10.91
CA GLY A 884 39.81 -13.46 -9.51
C GLY A 884 39.31 -12.20 -8.80
N HIS A 885 38.58 -11.31 -9.49
CA HIS A 885 38.12 -10.04 -8.93
C HIS A 885 36.73 -10.18 -8.28
N PHE A 886 36.57 -9.58 -7.11
CA PHE A 886 35.33 -9.55 -6.33
C PHE A 886 35.05 -8.12 -5.86
N ALA A 887 33.78 -7.73 -5.83
CA ALA A 887 33.31 -6.68 -4.93
C ALA A 887 32.66 -7.32 -3.70
N VAL A 888 32.98 -6.83 -2.51
CA VAL A 888 32.29 -7.17 -1.25
C VAL A 888 32.03 -5.88 -0.48
N ASP A 889 30.76 -5.55 -0.28
CA ASP A 889 30.29 -4.28 0.32
C ASP A 889 30.99 -3.05 -0.31
N ASP A 890 30.98 -3.04 -1.66
CA ASP A 890 31.59 -2.05 -2.56
C ASP A 890 33.11 -1.79 -2.38
N LYS A 891 33.81 -2.73 -1.74
CA LYS A 891 35.27 -2.81 -1.77
C LYS A 891 35.71 -3.84 -2.81
N GLU A 892 36.63 -3.49 -3.69
CA GLU A 892 37.24 -4.43 -4.63
C GLU A 892 38.37 -5.24 -3.99
N TYR A 893 38.41 -6.53 -4.31
CA TYR A 893 39.44 -7.49 -3.92
C TYR A 893 39.87 -8.35 -5.12
N ALA A 894 41.11 -8.85 -5.13
CA ALA A 894 41.66 -9.63 -6.25
C ALA A 894 42.44 -10.86 -5.76
N PHE A 895 41.80 -12.04 -5.81
CA PHE A 895 42.30 -13.30 -5.28
C PHE A 895 42.68 -14.28 -6.40
N ASP A 896 43.76 -15.02 -6.21
CA ASP A 896 44.25 -16.01 -7.18
C ASP A 896 43.63 -17.41 -6.91
N ASN A 897 43.17 -17.65 -5.67
CA ASN A 897 42.58 -18.90 -5.23
C ASN A 897 41.36 -18.67 -4.31
N VAL A 898 40.32 -19.45 -4.48
CA VAL A 898 39.03 -19.38 -3.77
C VAL A 898 38.75 -20.71 -3.08
N SER A 899 38.54 -20.69 -1.77
CA SER A 899 38.01 -21.82 -1.01
C SER A 899 36.52 -21.60 -0.76
N LEU A 900 35.69 -22.64 -0.95
CA LEU A 900 34.26 -22.59 -0.64
C LEU A 900 33.95 -23.66 0.42
N ILE A 901 33.33 -23.28 1.54
CA ILE A 901 32.85 -24.24 2.54
C ILE A 901 31.33 -24.12 2.62
N LEU A 902 30.66 -25.13 2.05
CA LEU A 902 29.27 -25.08 1.65
C LEU A 902 28.50 -26.19 2.40
N GLY A 903 27.32 -25.88 2.93
CA GLY A 903 26.52 -26.81 3.73
C GLY A 903 25.09 -26.93 3.23
N GLY A 904 24.70 -28.12 2.76
CA GLY A 904 23.36 -28.38 2.22
C GLY A 904 23.01 -27.45 1.05
N SER A 905 21.93 -26.68 1.19
CA SER A 905 21.53 -25.69 0.19
C SER A 905 22.56 -24.58 -0.07
N GLY A 906 23.53 -24.38 0.83
CA GLY A 906 24.61 -23.42 0.62
C GLY A 906 25.50 -23.69 -0.61
N VAL A 907 25.36 -24.84 -1.27
CA VAL A 907 26.05 -25.12 -2.53
C VAL A 907 25.50 -24.32 -3.72
N THR A 908 24.29 -23.73 -3.66
CA THR A 908 23.75 -22.94 -4.79
C THR A 908 24.48 -21.60 -5.06
N PRO A 909 24.83 -20.73 -4.08
CA PRO A 909 25.71 -19.58 -4.33
C PRO A 909 27.13 -19.98 -4.73
N GLY A 910 27.67 -21.05 -4.14
CA GLY A 910 28.95 -21.60 -4.58
C GLY A 910 28.93 -22.06 -6.04
N TYR A 911 27.85 -22.71 -6.48
CA TYR A 911 27.69 -23.20 -7.85
C TYR A 911 27.67 -22.06 -8.89
N GLN A 912 27.11 -20.88 -8.59
CA GLN A 912 27.21 -19.72 -9.48
C GLN A 912 28.67 -19.33 -9.75
N ILE A 913 29.46 -19.17 -8.69
CA ILE A 913 30.87 -18.76 -8.79
C ILE A 913 31.70 -19.86 -9.46
N ILE A 914 31.49 -21.13 -9.09
CA ILE A 914 32.15 -22.28 -9.72
C ILE A 914 31.86 -22.31 -11.24
N ALA A 915 30.60 -22.15 -11.65
CA ALA A 915 30.23 -22.17 -13.06
C ALA A 915 30.82 -20.97 -13.83
N ARG A 916 30.73 -19.75 -13.28
CA ARG A 916 31.25 -18.53 -13.92
C ARG A 916 32.78 -18.58 -14.11
N ILE A 917 33.52 -19.12 -13.14
CA ILE A 917 34.98 -19.31 -13.24
C ILE A 917 35.35 -20.43 -14.24
N LEU A 918 34.61 -21.55 -14.26
CA LEU A 918 35.03 -22.75 -15.01
C LEU A 918 34.49 -22.86 -16.44
N GLU A 919 33.53 -22.04 -16.86
CA GLU A 919 33.13 -21.95 -18.27
C GLU A 919 33.82 -20.80 -19.03
N ASP A 920 34.37 -19.81 -18.32
CA ASP A 920 35.38 -18.90 -18.88
C ASP A 920 36.72 -19.65 -19.04
N LYS A 921 37.43 -19.39 -20.13
CA LYS A 921 38.71 -20.01 -20.49
C LYS A 921 39.91 -19.11 -20.19
N GLU A 922 39.67 -17.81 -20.03
CA GLU A 922 40.70 -16.84 -19.65
C GLU A 922 40.75 -16.67 -18.11
N ASP A 923 39.70 -17.08 -17.39
CA ASP A 923 39.71 -17.16 -15.93
C ASP A 923 40.56 -18.35 -15.42
N ASN A 924 41.65 -18.01 -14.73
CA ASN A 924 42.63 -18.96 -14.20
C ASN A 924 42.51 -19.15 -12.67
N THR A 925 41.46 -18.58 -12.05
CA THR A 925 41.22 -18.67 -10.61
C THR A 925 41.03 -20.12 -10.18
N LYS A 926 41.72 -20.53 -9.10
CA LYS A 926 41.63 -21.91 -8.59
C LYS A 926 40.57 -22.04 -7.50
N LEU A 927 39.88 -23.17 -7.52
CA LEU A 927 38.73 -23.46 -6.66
C LEU A 927 38.98 -24.74 -5.85
N LYS A 928 38.78 -24.64 -4.53
CA LYS A 928 38.73 -25.77 -3.60
C LYS A 928 37.42 -25.74 -2.84
N VAL A 929 36.66 -26.85 -2.86
CA VAL A 929 35.30 -26.89 -2.30
C VAL A 929 35.16 -28.01 -1.29
N ILE A 930 34.68 -27.66 -0.09
CA ILE A 930 34.26 -28.59 0.96
C ILE A 930 32.74 -28.51 1.03
N ASP A 931 32.06 -29.52 0.49
CA ASP A 931 30.59 -29.61 0.45
C ASP A 931 30.09 -30.57 1.54
N ALA A 932 29.30 -30.07 2.48
CA ALA A 932 28.91 -30.77 3.70
C ALA A 932 27.42 -31.11 3.72
N ASN A 933 27.10 -32.40 3.76
CA ASN A 933 25.76 -32.92 3.57
C ASN A 933 25.38 -34.02 4.61
N LYS A 934 24.12 -34.48 4.57
CA LYS A 934 23.68 -35.59 5.43
C LYS A 934 24.09 -36.92 4.79
N SER A 935 23.45 -37.28 3.69
CA SER A 935 23.71 -38.46 2.86
C SER A 935 24.02 -38.06 1.41
N GLU A 936 24.31 -39.06 0.58
CA GLU A 936 24.54 -38.94 -0.86
C GLU A 936 23.36 -38.28 -1.58
N ASN A 937 22.12 -38.59 -1.17
CA ASN A 937 20.90 -38.03 -1.75
C ASN A 937 20.67 -36.54 -1.42
N ASP A 938 21.45 -35.98 -0.50
CA ASP A 938 21.40 -34.57 -0.12
C ASP A 938 22.32 -33.68 -0.98
N ILE A 939 23.25 -34.26 -1.75
CA ILE A 939 24.26 -33.53 -2.54
C ILE A 939 23.59 -32.87 -3.75
N LEU A 940 23.25 -31.58 -3.64
CA LEU A 940 22.66 -30.83 -4.74
C LEU A 940 23.69 -30.68 -5.88
N MET A 941 23.23 -30.80 -7.13
CA MET A 941 24.04 -30.61 -8.34
C MET A 941 25.24 -31.56 -8.50
N GLU A 942 25.30 -32.67 -7.74
CA GLU A 942 26.39 -33.68 -7.77
C GLU A 942 26.87 -33.99 -9.20
N GLY A 943 25.95 -34.35 -10.12
CA GLY A 943 26.29 -34.69 -11.49
C GLY A 943 27.04 -33.60 -12.28
N LYS A 944 26.70 -32.31 -12.07
CA LYS A 944 27.42 -31.18 -12.71
C LYS A 944 28.76 -30.92 -12.02
N LEU A 945 28.80 -30.91 -10.69
CA LEU A 945 30.04 -30.70 -9.92
C LEU A 945 31.06 -31.81 -10.22
N ALA A 946 30.59 -33.05 -10.34
CA ALA A 946 31.39 -34.20 -10.75
C ALA A 946 31.77 -34.18 -12.23
N GLU A 947 31.12 -33.40 -13.10
CA GLU A 947 31.58 -33.12 -14.46
C GLU A 947 32.70 -32.07 -14.46
N PHE A 948 32.50 -30.94 -13.77
CA PHE A 948 33.52 -29.90 -13.62
C PHE A 948 34.82 -30.46 -13.03
N SER A 949 34.75 -31.32 -12.01
CA SER A 949 35.90 -32.00 -11.40
C SER A 949 36.64 -32.94 -12.38
N LYS A 950 35.94 -33.49 -13.38
CA LYS A 950 36.55 -34.32 -14.44
C LYS A 950 37.13 -33.48 -15.57
N ARG A 951 36.52 -32.33 -15.92
CA ARG A 951 36.99 -31.38 -16.95
C ARG A 951 38.20 -30.56 -16.49
N HIS A 952 38.10 -29.89 -15.33
CA HIS A 952 38.99 -28.81 -14.90
C HIS A 952 40.05 -29.24 -13.89
N LYS A 953 40.69 -30.40 -14.16
CA LYS A 953 41.67 -31.01 -13.26
C LYS A 953 42.89 -30.11 -13.03
N GLY A 954 43.10 -29.71 -11.77
CA GLY A 954 44.19 -28.81 -11.36
C GLY A 954 43.77 -27.35 -11.21
N GLN A 955 42.57 -26.98 -11.67
CA GLN A 955 41.92 -25.71 -11.35
C GLN A 955 40.80 -25.90 -10.31
N PHE A 956 40.04 -27.00 -10.38
CA PHE A 956 38.93 -27.30 -9.49
C PHE A 956 39.16 -28.60 -8.70
N GLU A 957 39.02 -28.53 -7.38
CA GLU A 957 38.94 -29.66 -6.43
C GLU A 957 37.64 -29.54 -5.63
N ILE A 958 36.90 -30.63 -5.48
CA ILE A 958 35.73 -30.72 -4.58
C ILE A 958 35.79 -32.01 -3.77
N VAL A 959 35.52 -31.91 -2.47
CA VAL A 959 35.32 -33.03 -1.57
C VAL A 959 33.96 -32.92 -0.87
N HIS A 960 33.28 -34.06 -0.77
CA HIS A 960 32.00 -34.18 -0.09
C HIS A 960 32.21 -34.79 1.30
N VAL A 961 31.58 -34.19 2.32
CA VAL A 961 31.61 -34.61 3.73
C VAL A 961 30.20 -35.01 4.15
N LEU A 962 29.98 -36.29 4.44
CA LEU A 962 28.67 -36.81 4.82
C LEU A 962 28.61 -37.16 6.30
N SER A 963 27.59 -36.66 7.00
CA SER A 963 27.37 -36.99 8.42
C SER A 963 26.64 -38.31 8.65
N HIS A 964 25.89 -38.77 7.65
CA HIS A 964 25.10 -40.00 7.64
C HIS A 964 25.26 -40.72 6.27
N PRO A 965 26.49 -41.11 5.89
CA PRO A 965 26.76 -41.79 4.62
C PRO A 965 26.20 -43.22 4.59
N SER A 966 26.06 -43.79 3.38
CA SER A 966 25.86 -45.23 3.19
C SER A 966 27.15 -46.04 3.41
N ASP A 967 27.01 -47.36 3.56
CA ASP A 967 28.15 -48.30 3.64
C ASP A 967 29.02 -48.32 2.36
N ASP A 968 28.49 -47.85 1.22
CA ASP A 968 29.21 -47.76 -0.05
C ASP A 968 30.00 -46.45 -0.23
N TRP A 969 29.89 -45.50 0.71
CA TRP A 969 30.54 -44.19 0.65
C TRP A 969 32.07 -44.26 0.69
N LYS A 970 32.71 -43.44 -0.15
CA LYS A 970 34.18 -43.40 -0.32
C LYS A 970 34.76 -41.99 -0.18
N GLY A 971 33.94 -41.01 0.19
CA GLY A 971 34.36 -39.65 0.51
C GLY A 971 34.69 -39.50 2.00
N LEU A 972 34.54 -38.28 2.52
CA LEU A 972 34.77 -37.98 3.93
C LEU A 972 33.50 -38.23 4.75
N SER A 973 33.66 -38.69 6.00
CA SER A 973 32.56 -39.05 6.90
C SER A 973 32.64 -38.27 8.21
N GLY A 974 31.51 -37.76 8.70
CA GLY A 974 31.38 -36.98 9.94
C GLY A 974 30.92 -35.55 9.70
N HIS A 975 31.56 -34.59 10.38
CA HIS A 975 31.29 -33.16 10.24
C HIS A 975 32.55 -32.41 9.84
N VAL A 976 32.40 -31.25 9.17
CA VAL A 976 33.51 -30.34 8.88
C VAL A 976 34.21 -29.95 10.19
N ASN A 977 35.53 -30.11 10.21
CA ASN A 977 36.39 -29.89 11.37
C ASN A 977 37.73 -29.25 10.93
N GLU A 978 38.61 -28.99 11.90
CA GLU A 978 39.92 -28.38 11.66
C GLU A 978 40.77 -29.12 10.64
N ASP A 979 40.89 -30.46 10.76
CA ASP A 979 41.70 -31.29 9.86
C ASP A 979 41.20 -31.23 8.41
N ILE A 980 39.88 -31.37 8.20
CA ILE A 980 39.26 -31.33 6.87
C ILE A 980 39.44 -29.95 6.22
N ILE A 981 39.26 -28.87 6.99
CA ILE A 981 39.48 -27.50 6.52
C ILE A 981 40.95 -27.31 6.12
N LYS A 982 41.89 -27.70 6.97
CA LYS A 982 43.34 -27.52 6.71
C LYS A 982 43.86 -28.37 5.56
N GLN A 983 43.26 -29.53 5.31
CA GLN A 983 43.62 -30.40 4.19
C GLN A 983 42.99 -29.94 2.85
N HIS A 984 41.73 -29.50 2.85
CA HIS A 984 40.95 -29.30 1.63
C HIS A 984 40.58 -27.86 1.27
N ALA A 985 40.96 -26.85 2.07
CA ALA A 985 40.99 -25.44 1.65
C ALA A 985 42.38 -25.03 1.12
N PHE A 986 42.55 -23.74 0.80
CA PHE A 986 43.85 -23.11 0.61
C PHE A 986 44.38 -22.53 1.94
N GLU A 987 45.70 -22.45 2.10
CA GLU A 987 46.34 -21.79 3.25
C GLU A 987 46.04 -20.27 3.27
N PRO A 988 45.93 -19.62 4.43
CA PRO A 988 45.67 -18.18 4.52
C PRO A 988 46.76 -17.36 3.81
N SER A 989 46.35 -16.50 2.88
CA SER A 989 47.23 -15.48 2.29
C SER A 989 46.41 -14.30 1.77
N GLY A 990 47.06 -13.15 1.52
CA GLY A 990 46.44 -11.99 0.87
C GLY A 990 46.02 -12.21 -0.59
N LYS A 991 46.19 -13.42 -1.12
CA LYS A 991 45.75 -13.85 -2.44
C LYS A 991 44.74 -15.01 -2.41
N ASN A 992 44.34 -15.47 -1.23
CA ASN A 992 43.40 -16.56 -1.05
C ASN A 992 42.19 -16.08 -0.25
N VAL A 993 40.99 -16.38 -0.71
CA VAL A 993 39.71 -16.07 -0.04
C VAL A 993 38.98 -17.34 0.38
N VAL A 994 38.21 -17.28 1.45
CA VAL A 994 37.24 -18.30 1.84
C VAL A 994 35.83 -17.71 1.85
N LEU A 995 34.90 -18.35 1.16
CA LEU A 995 33.48 -18.00 1.20
C LEU A 995 32.68 -19.12 1.91
N LEU A 996 31.80 -18.73 2.83
CA LEU A 996 31.03 -19.65 3.68
C LEU A 996 29.53 -19.56 3.41
N CYS A 997 28.85 -20.70 3.25
CA CYS A 997 27.39 -20.76 3.29
C CYS A 997 26.90 -22.09 3.90
N GLY A 998 25.83 -22.07 4.70
CA GLY A 998 25.28 -23.27 5.31
C GLY A 998 24.73 -23.07 6.74
N PRO A 999 24.45 -24.17 7.46
CA PRO A 999 23.80 -24.08 8.78
C PRO A 999 24.64 -23.30 9.81
N PRO A 1000 24.02 -22.44 10.66
CA PRO A 1000 24.75 -21.65 11.66
C PRO A 1000 25.65 -22.47 12.58
N THR A 1001 25.25 -23.70 12.95
CA THR A 1001 26.09 -24.63 13.73
C THR A 1001 27.41 -24.98 13.03
N MET A 1002 27.41 -25.14 11.69
CA MET A 1002 28.62 -25.42 10.92
C MET A 1002 29.51 -24.18 10.83
N ILE A 1003 28.91 -23.03 10.48
CA ILE A 1003 29.63 -21.77 10.31
C ILE A 1003 30.24 -21.29 11.63
N GLN A 1004 29.43 -21.17 12.69
CA GLN A 1004 29.82 -20.52 13.94
C GLN A 1004 30.62 -21.43 14.88
N LYS A 1005 30.49 -22.76 14.80
CA LYS A 1005 31.18 -23.69 15.73
C LYS A 1005 32.33 -24.48 15.11
N ALA A 1006 32.47 -24.50 13.79
CA ALA A 1006 33.56 -25.21 13.11
C ALA A 1006 34.33 -24.29 12.14
N ALA A 1007 33.66 -23.72 11.14
CA ALA A 1007 34.35 -22.99 10.07
C ALA A 1007 35.00 -21.68 10.55
N LEU A 1008 34.22 -20.72 11.08
CA LEU A 1008 34.75 -19.41 11.48
C LEU A 1008 35.85 -19.49 12.56
N PRO A 1009 35.72 -20.29 13.64
CA PRO A 1009 36.80 -20.42 14.63
C PRO A 1009 38.09 -20.97 14.00
N THR A 1010 38.00 -22.08 13.26
CA THR A 1010 39.15 -22.72 12.60
C THR A 1010 39.87 -21.75 11.65
N LEU A 1011 39.12 -21.00 10.85
CA LEU A 1011 39.69 -20.14 9.82
C LEU A 1011 40.39 -18.91 10.44
N LYS A 1012 39.81 -18.33 11.50
CA LYS A 1012 40.44 -17.26 12.29
C LYS A 1012 41.74 -17.75 12.96
N ASP A 1013 41.67 -18.88 13.65
CA ASP A 1013 42.83 -19.46 14.35
C ASP A 1013 43.93 -19.93 13.38
N TRP A 1014 43.59 -20.22 12.12
CA TRP A 1014 44.56 -20.52 11.07
C TRP A 1014 45.21 -19.26 10.47
N GLY A 1015 44.49 -18.13 10.42
CA GLY A 1015 45.02 -16.82 9.99
C GLY A 1015 44.21 -16.07 8.92
N TYR A 1016 42.94 -16.40 8.71
CA TYR A 1016 42.03 -15.63 7.85
C TYR A 1016 41.41 -14.42 8.55
N ASP A 1017 41.05 -13.38 7.79
CA ASP A 1017 40.63 -12.06 8.27
C ASP A 1017 39.24 -11.71 7.68
N GLU A 1018 38.24 -11.49 8.55
CA GLU A 1018 36.84 -11.20 8.15
C GLU A 1018 36.68 -9.88 7.39
N ASP A 1019 37.56 -8.90 7.62
CA ASP A 1019 37.52 -7.61 6.89
C ASP A 1019 38.16 -7.70 5.49
N ARG A 1020 38.77 -8.86 5.13
CA ARG A 1020 39.69 -8.94 3.97
C ARG A 1020 39.58 -10.18 3.09
N ASN A 1021 39.40 -11.37 3.65
CA ASN A 1021 39.46 -12.61 2.87
C ASN A 1021 38.68 -13.79 3.46
N LEU A 1022 37.73 -13.51 4.36
CA LEU A 1022 36.82 -14.49 4.94
C LEU A 1022 35.40 -13.91 4.97
N PHE A 1023 34.56 -14.32 4.02
CA PHE A 1023 33.22 -13.76 3.83
C PHE A 1023 32.13 -14.82 3.92
N GLY A 1024 30.92 -14.41 4.29
CA GLY A 1024 29.72 -15.26 4.30
C GLY A 1024 28.71 -14.79 3.24
N PHE A 1025 28.00 -15.74 2.64
CA PHE A 1025 26.78 -15.50 1.87
C PHE A 1025 25.55 -15.43 2.81
#